data_AF-M1K3B6-F1
#
_entry.id   AF-M1K3B6-F1
#
_cell.length_a   1.000
_cell.length_b   1.000
_cell.length_c   1.000
_cell.angle_alpha   90.00
_cell.angle_beta   90.00
_cell.angle_gamma   90.00
#
_symmetry.space_group_name_H-M   'P 1'
#
loop_
_entity.id
_entity.type
_entity.pdbx_description
1 polymer ?
#
loop_
_entity_poly.entity_id
_entity_poly.type
_entity_poly.pdbx_seq_one_letter_code
_entity_poly.pdbx_strand_id
1 'polypeptide(L)'
;MLGFVVGFIIGLLSFPVVYCLSPRAVVEVNKKKMLRISNRSKGVEINDEQMRTVIRSMHRCKDTHWVNAVLQRLYFEISRSYAIEGRIKSLILKRFEASGIGKYFKSIDVVEVALGKEAPYVESIQVVSDDDIRRIISEEDHKCIDNEEEKLLLLEDEIKKSLELGDEAFGEEDGCAIASDESPLPEEAGDVSIEAEMDAGSRGKRASTVSPNFLKSCFTSQDKEASRMTFSQKVFERLQVLVGIRYKGGAQISLSLELPKRITLKTTILVNGVKGDVLVRIPSKDYDTRYEYCFLSKPALSITVESGISREIGRLYFRKSISNFIERYIRHLVSRTMVYPLWSGQYLPFIVPPIKDVVHKIEKVTLENHSVQIPQIVESILLYSSMDYKIVEVDGDVVYRNTGYLINGRERILCTHFPIPRSSLKVSHFMGKNRLFRGLTLQESKIMNQLYGWTIFSDVILRFRGLWMKSLLTPDSSLVELVFEGERYEFVRIVVKNSLVFQRNDPKNPEFIVFRIVDEVLYIYQYVVTEHLMINKRRISKLRQKLDFRPFKALGSTSLYKLIRFSKKMVLDYIKKPPNEMTEATMESPSVEKNEDAKTELVEIFEDIKNSFSEEEYYSKKMCSKAPFESIYRVLSQDEVRIKLFSEDCGIYTVINEADNIRSIVIECGVQSRSSPPVFQASSCSDATLEVEEDFIIHSYFDGDIIIDVKFGKEKEVLIYKVVKMGESLYGYNSKIVLYYSKSMNLRFPNYFVEAFQLRIRQDEYLGIASECPYSTSFVEKEFRKEVEISKGAMYIEFYTDVPDDYSLTVHELSTGDLVYDIYKIITSRKARIVLPVVKEREVFAIALTPKFNRNRRIHHRILSLPEQFSTETLVDCNIGLSRNMKFYCPISGRTDSVIFWEKANDDEVKGYIENSDTKIMISKNGTMRTDNREYNIYYKNKGEKKREIRVFLGISLRRT
;
A
#
# COMPACT_ATOMS: atom_id res chain seq x y z
N MET A 1 17.24 11.56 -33.94
CA MET A 1 16.73 12.57 -34.89
C MET A 1 15.61 12.02 -35.78
N LEU A 2 15.85 11.00 -36.62
CA LEU A 2 14.80 10.37 -37.44
C LEU A 2 13.60 9.90 -36.60
N GLY A 3 13.83 9.22 -35.47
CA GLY A 3 12.76 8.78 -34.56
C GLY A 3 12.03 9.89 -33.81
N PHE A 4 12.65 11.05 -33.58
CA PHE A 4 12.00 12.19 -32.91
C PHE A 4 11.05 12.90 -33.88
N VAL A 5 11.44 13.00 -35.14
CA VAL A 5 10.61 13.61 -36.17
C VAL A 5 9.56 12.64 -36.69
N VAL A 6 9.88 11.35 -36.82
CA VAL A 6 8.88 10.29 -37.00
C VAL A 6 7.93 10.27 -35.81
N GLY A 7 8.40 10.45 -34.57
CA GLY A 7 7.57 10.56 -33.37
C GLY A 7 6.69 11.81 -33.37
N PHE A 8 7.23 12.98 -33.71
CA PHE A 8 6.52 14.26 -33.79
C PHE A 8 5.48 14.28 -34.90
N ILE A 9 5.81 13.72 -36.08
CA ILE A 9 4.91 13.57 -37.22
C ILE A 9 3.89 12.46 -36.95
N ILE A 10 4.25 11.35 -36.29
CA ILE A 10 3.29 10.38 -35.76
C ILE A 10 2.44 11.02 -34.67
N GLY A 11 2.91 11.97 -33.85
CA GLY A 11 2.10 12.74 -32.89
C GLY A 11 1.08 13.65 -33.57
N LEU A 12 1.52 14.36 -34.60
CA LEU A 12 0.69 15.23 -35.42
C LEU A 12 -0.29 14.48 -36.34
N LEU A 13 0.02 13.22 -36.72
CA LEU A 13 -0.82 12.36 -37.57
C LEU A 13 -1.59 11.27 -36.78
N SER A 14 -1.17 10.95 -35.56
CA SER A 14 -1.96 10.19 -34.57
C SER A 14 -2.91 11.08 -33.78
N PHE A 15 -3.12 12.29 -34.29
CA PHE A 15 -3.99 13.37 -33.81
C PHE A 15 -5.49 13.02 -33.83
N PRO A 16 -5.98 12.05 -34.62
CA PRO A 16 -7.31 11.46 -34.36
C PRO A 16 -7.26 10.23 -33.44
N VAL A 17 -6.07 9.86 -32.93
CA VAL A 17 -5.70 8.46 -32.70
C VAL A 17 -4.96 8.12 -31.40
N VAL A 18 -4.87 9.02 -30.41
CA VAL A 18 -4.35 8.79 -29.02
C VAL A 18 -5.24 8.02 -28.03
N TYR A 19 -6.50 8.41 -27.78
CA TYR A 19 -7.34 7.77 -26.74
C TYR A 19 -8.79 8.32 -26.70
N CYS A 20 -9.70 7.68 -27.44
CA CYS A 20 -11.12 7.51 -27.06
C CYS A 20 -11.28 6.40 -26.00
N LEU A 21 -10.33 6.28 -25.09
CA LEU A 21 -10.46 5.56 -23.83
C LEU A 21 -9.86 6.56 -22.81
N SER A 22 -10.29 6.75 -21.59
CA SER A 22 -11.08 5.92 -20.72
C SER A 22 -12.49 6.47 -20.49
N PRO A 23 -13.52 5.62 -20.48
CA PRO A 23 -14.43 5.54 -19.36
C PRO A 23 -13.83 4.55 -18.36
N ARG A 24 -13.09 5.08 -17.37
CA ARG A 24 -12.76 4.60 -16.01
C ARG A 24 -12.38 3.11 -15.72
N ALA A 25 -12.78 2.08 -16.47
CA ALA A 25 -12.59 0.67 -16.10
C ALA A 25 -11.21 0.09 -16.48
N VAL A 26 -10.62 0.45 -17.63
CA VAL A 26 -9.28 -0.08 -18.01
C VAL A 26 -8.16 0.59 -17.22
N VAL A 27 -8.38 1.81 -16.72
CA VAL A 27 -7.45 2.47 -15.79
C VAL A 27 -7.46 1.78 -14.43
N GLU A 28 -8.58 1.23 -13.95
CA GLU A 28 -8.59 0.44 -12.69
C GLU A 28 -8.00 -0.97 -12.85
N VAL A 29 -8.26 -1.64 -13.97
CA VAL A 29 -7.73 -2.99 -14.22
C VAL A 29 -6.24 -2.96 -14.58
N ASN A 30 -5.76 -1.93 -15.29
CA ASN A 30 -4.32 -1.73 -15.52
C ASN A 30 -3.61 -0.96 -14.41
N LYS A 31 -4.28 -0.17 -13.55
CA LYS A 31 -3.68 0.29 -12.28
C LYS A 31 -3.37 -0.87 -11.34
N LYS A 32 -4.15 -1.97 -11.40
CA LYS A 32 -3.85 -3.20 -10.65
C LYS A 32 -2.76 -4.08 -11.27
N LYS A 33 -2.40 -3.89 -12.55
CA LYS A 33 -1.30 -4.63 -13.23
C LYS A 33 -0.06 -3.80 -13.59
N MET A 34 -0.09 -2.49 -13.40
CA MET A 34 1.04 -1.58 -13.63
C MET A 34 1.25 -0.65 -12.43
N LEU A 35 1.52 -1.24 -11.26
CA LEU A 35 2.42 -0.61 -10.30
C LEU A 35 3.85 -0.75 -10.85
N ARG A 36 4.16 0.00 -11.92
CA ARG A 36 5.54 0.25 -12.33
C ARG A 36 5.79 1.73 -12.17
N ILE A 37 6.40 2.02 -11.02
CA ILE A 37 7.25 3.17 -10.67
C ILE A 37 7.32 4.17 -11.83
N SER A 38 6.49 5.20 -11.77
CA SER A 38 6.83 6.47 -12.40
C SER A 38 8.09 6.95 -11.68
N ASN A 39 9.26 6.76 -12.29
CA ASN A 39 10.44 7.50 -11.89
C ASN A 39 10.07 8.98 -11.94
N ARG A 40 10.11 9.69 -10.81
CA ARG A 40 10.16 11.14 -10.86
C ARG A 40 11.62 11.51 -11.05
N SER A 41 12.06 11.72 -12.28
CA SER A 41 13.32 12.43 -12.51
C SER A 41 13.18 13.95 -12.24
N LYS A 42 12.73 14.37 -11.04
CA LYS A 42 12.55 15.80 -10.74
C LYS A 42 13.17 16.17 -9.40
N GLY A 43 14.48 16.47 -9.52
CA GLY A 43 15.35 17.05 -8.51
C GLY A 43 16.76 17.30 -9.07
N VAL A 44 16.89 17.47 -10.39
CA VAL A 44 18.18 17.75 -11.03
C VAL A 44 18.49 19.22 -10.77
N GLU A 45 19.41 19.51 -9.85
CA GLU A 45 20.00 20.83 -9.69
C GLU A 45 20.64 21.25 -11.02
N ILE A 46 20.14 22.31 -11.64
CA ILE A 46 20.74 22.86 -12.86
C ILE A 46 21.91 23.78 -12.51
N ASN A 47 22.94 23.77 -13.34
CA ASN A 47 24.06 24.70 -13.20
C ASN A 47 23.68 26.12 -13.70
N ASP A 48 24.52 27.12 -13.43
CA ASP A 48 24.24 28.52 -13.78
C ASP A 48 24.10 28.75 -15.30
N GLU A 49 24.75 27.93 -16.12
CA GLU A 49 24.65 28.00 -17.58
C GLU A 49 23.31 27.45 -18.10
N GLN A 50 22.88 26.31 -17.56
CA GLN A 50 21.57 25.72 -17.84
C GLN A 50 20.45 26.65 -17.36
N MET A 51 20.62 27.29 -16.21
CA MET A 51 19.69 28.29 -15.71
C MET A 51 19.54 29.48 -16.66
N ARG A 52 20.67 30.05 -17.10
CA ARG A 52 20.65 31.12 -18.13
C ARG A 52 19.99 30.66 -19.42
N THR A 53 20.21 29.40 -19.81
CA THR A 53 19.61 28.79 -21.00
C THR A 53 18.09 28.66 -20.86
N VAL A 54 17.58 28.22 -19.71
CA VAL A 54 16.13 28.13 -19.44
C VAL A 54 15.49 29.51 -19.56
N ILE A 55 16.04 30.52 -18.89
CA ILE A 55 15.53 31.90 -18.95
C ILE A 55 15.52 32.43 -20.39
N ARG A 56 16.62 32.23 -21.13
CA ARG A 56 16.71 32.65 -22.54
C ARG A 56 15.65 31.95 -23.40
N SER A 57 15.40 30.68 -23.13
CA SER A 57 14.44 29.86 -23.88
C SER A 57 12.98 30.23 -23.59
N MET A 58 12.70 31.00 -22.53
CA MET A 58 11.36 31.52 -22.27
C MET A 58 10.94 32.65 -23.21
N HIS A 59 11.85 33.22 -23.99
CA HIS A 59 11.51 34.14 -25.07
C HIS A 59 11.00 33.38 -26.30
N ARG A 60 9.93 33.89 -26.93
CA ARG A 60 9.34 33.30 -28.13
C ARG A 60 10.31 33.41 -29.32
N CYS A 61 10.87 32.29 -29.75
CA CYS A 61 11.71 32.20 -30.93
C CYS A 61 10.86 31.98 -32.17
N LYS A 62 11.04 32.81 -33.22
CA LYS A 62 10.40 32.65 -34.53
C LYS A 62 11.37 32.17 -35.61
N ASP A 63 12.66 32.11 -35.32
CA ASP A 63 13.67 31.57 -36.23
C ASP A 63 13.71 30.04 -36.13
N THR A 64 12.76 29.41 -36.82
CA THR A 64 12.52 27.96 -36.81
C THR A 64 12.88 27.32 -38.15
N HIS A 65 13.58 28.03 -39.04
CA HIS A 65 13.86 27.59 -40.40
C HIS A 65 14.60 26.25 -40.46
N TRP A 66 15.59 26.04 -39.59
CA TRP A 66 16.34 24.78 -39.52
C TRP A 66 15.46 23.62 -39.03
N VAL A 67 14.56 23.87 -38.06
CA VAL A 67 13.60 22.86 -37.57
C VAL A 67 12.68 22.44 -38.71
N ASN A 68 12.15 23.43 -39.44
CA ASN A 68 11.25 23.19 -40.56
C ASN A 68 11.95 22.45 -41.71
N ALA A 69 13.21 22.76 -42.00
CA ALA A 69 14.00 22.03 -43.00
C ALA A 69 14.20 20.55 -42.61
N VAL A 70 14.51 20.28 -41.34
CA VAL A 70 14.65 18.92 -40.82
C VAL A 70 13.32 18.17 -40.82
N LEU A 71 12.24 18.82 -40.38
CA LEU A 71 10.88 18.27 -40.41
C LEU A 71 10.46 17.92 -41.84
N GLN A 72 10.66 18.82 -42.80
CA GLN A 72 10.29 18.60 -44.20
C GLN A 72 11.04 17.42 -44.81
N ARG A 73 12.35 17.31 -44.55
CA ARG A 73 13.16 16.19 -45.06
C ARG A 73 12.66 14.84 -44.55
N LEU A 74 12.35 14.76 -43.27
CA LEU A 74 11.94 13.51 -42.63
C LEU A 74 10.46 13.19 -42.93
N TYR A 75 9.62 14.20 -43.06
CA TYR A 75 8.23 14.05 -43.51
C TYR A 75 8.14 13.50 -44.92
N PHE A 76 9.05 13.90 -45.82
CA PHE A 76 9.12 13.34 -47.16
C PHE A 76 9.30 11.81 -47.15
N GLU A 77 10.20 11.29 -46.31
CA GLU A 77 10.42 9.84 -46.15
C GLU A 77 9.19 9.14 -45.55
N ILE A 78 8.54 9.79 -44.57
CA ILE A 78 7.35 9.26 -43.91
C ILE A 78 6.15 9.15 -44.85
N SER A 79 5.90 10.20 -45.64
CA SER A 79 4.78 10.28 -46.57
C SER A 79 4.77 9.18 -47.64
N ARG A 80 5.93 8.54 -47.88
CA ARG A 80 6.11 7.47 -48.88
C ARG A 80 6.18 6.06 -48.30
N SER A 81 6.06 5.90 -46.98
CA SER A 81 6.27 4.63 -46.30
C SER A 81 4.98 3.83 -46.11
N TYR A 82 4.86 2.68 -46.78
CA TYR A 82 3.74 1.74 -46.61
C TYR A 82 3.61 1.19 -45.19
N ALA A 83 4.74 1.03 -44.48
CA ALA A 83 4.72 0.57 -43.08
C ALA A 83 4.07 1.61 -42.16
N ILE A 84 4.28 2.90 -42.44
CA ILE A 84 3.67 3.99 -41.69
C ILE A 84 2.19 4.13 -42.07
N GLU A 85 1.85 4.00 -43.35
CA GLU A 85 0.46 3.95 -43.81
C GLU A 85 -0.34 2.84 -43.10
N GLY A 86 0.18 1.61 -43.09
CA GLY A 86 -0.46 0.48 -42.40
C GLY A 86 -0.58 0.71 -40.89
N ARG A 87 0.43 1.34 -40.27
CA ARG A 87 0.38 1.76 -38.87
C ARG A 87 -0.74 2.78 -38.64
N ILE A 88 -0.85 3.81 -39.49
CA ILE A 88 -1.91 4.84 -39.39
C ILE A 88 -3.30 4.23 -39.60
N LYS A 89 -3.48 3.32 -40.56
CA LYS A 89 -4.76 2.59 -40.76
C LYS A 89 -5.19 1.82 -39.53
N SER A 90 -4.30 0.98 -38.99
CA SER A 90 -4.59 0.18 -37.78
C SER A 90 -4.91 1.05 -36.57
N LEU A 91 -4.29 2.21 -36.51
CA LEU A 91 -4.48 3.22 -35.50
C LEU A 91 -5.89 3.84 -35.65
N ILE A 92 -6.28 4.29 -36.84
CA ILE A 92 -7.61 4.89 -37.10
C ILE A 92 -8.74 3.90 -36.82
N LEU A 93 -8.63 2.64 -37.27
CA LEU A 93 -9.63 1.59 -37.04
C LEU A 93 -9.91 1.36 -35.55
N LYS A 94 -8.84 1.19 -34.76
CA LYS A 94 -8.93 1.03 -33.29
C LYS A 94 -9.64 2.21 -32.61
N ARG A 95 -9.66 3.39 -33.23
CA ARG A 95 -10.32 4.58 -32.65
C ARG A 95 -11.79 4.62 -32.95
N PHE A 96 -12.17 4.29 -34.17
CA PHE A 96 -13.57 4.22 -34.53
C PHE A 96 -14.28 3.19 -33.64
N GLU A 97 -13.72 1.99 -33.48
CA GLU A 97 -14.25 0.98 -32.54
C GLU A 97 -14.44 1.52 -31.10
N ALA A 98 -13.44 2.23 -30.57
CA ALA A 98 -13.46 2.74 -29.19
C ALA A 98 -14.39 3.95 -28.97
N SER A 99 -14.67 4.72 -30.01
CA SER A 99 -15.42 5.99 -29.95
C SER A 99 -16.94 5.83 -29.83
N GLY A 100 -17.43 4.58 -29.88
CA GLY A 100 -18.86 4.27 -29.83
C GLY A 100 -19.59 4.53 -31.14
N ILE A 101 -18.88 4.92 -32.21
CA ILE A 101 -19.44 5.12 -33.55
C ILE A 101 -20.09 3.85 -34.12
N GLY A 102 -19.74 2.67 -33.58
CA GLY A 102 -20.36 1.37 -33.87
C GLY A 102 -21.84 1.27 -33.49
N LYS A 103 -22.39 2.25 -32.75
CA LYS A 103 -23.84 2.43 -32.57
C LYS A 103 -24.53 2.94 -33.84
N TYR A 104 -23.81 3.67 -34.69
CA TYR A 104 -24.33 4.31 -35.90
C TYR A 104 -23.98 3.54 -37.18
N PHE A 105 -22.87 2.79 -37.17
CA PHE A 105 -22.43 1.95 -38.30
C PHE A 105 -22.14 0.52 -37.83
N LYS A 106 -22.56 -0.47 -38.62
CA LYS A 106 -22.38 -1.90 -38.36
C LYS A 106 -20.91 -2.33 -38.50
N SER A 107 -20.19 -1.77 -39.47
CA SER A 107 -18.75 -1.99 -39.66
C SER A 107 -18.08 -0.75 -40.27
N ILE A 108 -16.80 -0.55 -39.98
CA ILE A 108 -16.00 0.58 -40.47
C ILE A 108 -14.62 0.05 -40.87
N ASP A 109 -14.28 0.19 -42.14
CA ASP A 109 -12.99 -0.18 -42.70
C ASP A 109 -12.24 1.06 -43.21
N VAL A 110 -10.93 1.13 -42.92
CA VAL A 110 -10.04 2.18 -43.46
C VAL A 110 -9.35 1.62 -44.70
N VAL A 111 -9.79 2.04 -45.88
CA VAL A 111 -9.31 1.54 -47.17
C VAL A 111 -7.93 2.11 -47.48
N GLU A 112 -7.76 3.43 -47.34
CA GLU A 112 -6.54 4.14 -47.76
C GLU A 112 -6.26 5.35 -46.86
N VAL A 113 -4.99 5.64 -46.65
CA VAL A 113 -4.54 6.89 -46.01
C VAL A 113 -3.42 7.48 -46.85
N ALA A 114 -3.64 8.66 -47.41
CA ALA A 114 -2.64 9.38 -48.18
C ALA A 114 -2.25 10.67 -47.45
N LEU A 115 -0.95 10.81 -47.17
CA LEU A 115 -0.38 12.01 -46.57
C LEU A 115 0.05 12.99 -47.68
N GLY A 116 -0.06 14.28 -47.38
CA GLY A 116 0.46 15.34 -48.23
C GLY A 116 1.97 15.27 -48.44
N LYS A 117 2.50 16.10 -49.34
CA LYS A 117 3.95 16.24 -49.58
C LYS A 117 4.60 17.31 -48.69
N GLU A 118 3.81 18.20 -48.11
CA GLU A 118 4.30 19.29 -47.27
C GLU A 118 4.16 18.94 -45.78
N ALA A 119 5.21 19.18 -45.00
CA ALA A 119 5.22 18.94 -43.57
C ALA A 119 4.50 20.05 -42.79
N PRO A 120 4.12 19.79 -41.52
CA PRO A 120 3.72 20.85 -40.59
C PRO A 120 4.83 21.89 -40.40
N TYR A 121 4.47 23.16 -40.55
CA TYR A 121 5.37 24.28 -40.35
C TYR A 121 5.30 24.76 -38.89
N VAL A 122 6.45 24.85 -38.23
CA VAL A 122 6.59 25.41 -36.89
C VAL A 122 6.84 26.90 -37.00
N GLU A 123 5.90 27.72 -36.53
CA GLU A 123 5.97 29.19 -36.58
C GLU A 123 6.77 29.79 -35.43
N SER A 124 6.71 29.16 -34.26
CA SER A 124 7.42 29.63 -33.08
C SER A 124 7.61 28.54 -32.05
N ILE A 125 8.67 28.67 -31.24
CA ILE A 125 8.98 27.78 -30.11
C ILE A 125 9.29 28.64 -28.89
N GLN A 126 8.72 28.31 -27.73
CA GLN A 126 8.92 29.04 -26.48
C GLN A 126 8.82 28.09 -25.28
N VAL A 127 9.71 28.23 -24.29
CA VAL A 127 9.53 27.58 -22.98
C VAL A 127 8.54 28.39 -22.14
N VAL A 128 7.54 27.74 -21.56
CA VAL A 128 6.48 28.39 -20.78
C VAL A 128 6.40 27.80 -19.38
N SER A 129 6.08 28.65 -18.40
CA SER A 129 5.79 28.22 -17.03
C SER A 129 4.30 27.90 -16.84
N ASP A 130 3.96 27.21 -15.74
CA ASP A 130 2.57 26.92 -15.37
C ASP A 130 1.74 28.23 -15.21
N ASP A 131 2.38 29.33 -14.79
CA ASP A 131 1.73 30.64 -14.62
C ASP A 131 1.47 31.33 -15.97
N ASP A 132 2.38 31.17 -16.94
CA ASP A 132 2.21 31.70 -18.30
C ASP A 132 1.03 31.02 -19.00
N ILE A 133 0.88 29.70 -18.84
CA ILE A 133 -0.23 28.93 -19.39
C ILE A 133 -1.58 29.45 -18.86
N ARG A 134 -1.69 29.70 -17.55
CA ARG A 134 -2.92 30.22 -16.94
C ARG A 134 -3.30 31.60 -17.46
N ARG A 135 -2.30 32.47 -17.68
CA ARG A 135 -2.53 33.81 -18.26
C ARG A 135 -3.08 33.70 -19.68
N ILE A 136 -2.46 32.86 -20.52
CA ILE A 136 -2.88 32.70 -21.93
C ILE A 136 -4.33 32.17 -22.01
N ILE A 137 -4.72 31.22 -21.16
CA ILE A 137 -6.08 30.66 -21.16
C ILE A 137 -7.11 31.69 -20.68
N SER A 138 -6.80 32.47 -19.63
CA SER A 138 -7.71 33.49 -19.09
C SER A 138 -8.05 34.61 -20.08
N GLU A 139 -7.19 34.85 -21.07
CA GLU A 139 -7.42 35.82 -22.15
C GLU A 139 -8.33 35.25 -23.27
N GLU A 140 -8.41 33.92 -23.42
CA GLU A 140 -9.17 33.24 -24.49
C GLU A 140 -10.59 32.79 -24.07
N ASP A 141 -10.83 32.50 -22.78
CA ASP A 141 -12.15 32.02 -22.27
C ASP A 141 -13.29 33.06 -22.39
N HIS A 142 -13.00 34.33 -22.66
CA HIS A 142 -14.01 35.38 -22.89
C HIS A 142 -14.75 35.27 -24.24
N LYS A 143 -14.55 34.22 -25.05
CA LYS A 143 -15.09 34.17 -26.43
C LYS A 143 -15.91 32.94 -26.85
N CYS A 144 -16.03 31.84 -26.10
CA CYS A 144 -16.72 30.68 -26.69
C CYS A 144 -17.24 29.61 -25.70
N ILE A 145 -18.49 29.71 -25.25
CA ILE A 145 -19.20 28.62 -24.56
C ILE A 145 -20.64 28.48 -25.12
N ASP A 146 -21.07 27.22 -25.32
CA ASP A 146 -22.43 26.66 -25.53
C ASP A 146 -23.19 26.79 -26.87
N ASN A 147 -22.84 26.01 -27.92
CA ASN A 147 -23.76 25.85 -29.09
C ASN A 147 -23.57 24.59 -29.97
N GLU A 148 -22.75 23.60 -29.59
CA GLU A 148 -22.39 22.46 -30.48
C GLU A 148 -23.01 21.10 -30.07
N GLU A 149 -23.21 20.84 -28.77
CA GLU A 149 -23.80 19.56 -28.31
C GLU A 149 -25.28 19.43 -28.62
N GLU A 150 -26.08 20.50 -28.44
CA GLU A 150 -27.50 20.51 -28.84
C GLU A 150 -27.69 20.27 -30.35
N LYS A 151 -26.78 20.76 -31.18
CA LYS A 151 -26.85 20.60 -32.64
C LYS A 151 -26.47 19.21 -33.14
N LEU A 152 -25.76 18.41 -32.33
CA LEU A 152 -25.42 17.02 -32.66
C LEU A 152 -26.60 16.08 -32.40
N LEU A 153 -27.36 16.32 -31.33
CA LEU A 153 -28.56 15.54 -30.98
C LEU A 153 -29.66 15.68 -32.05
N LEU A 154 -29.94 16.91 -32.50
CA LEU A 154 -30.97 17.18 -33.51
C LEU A 154 -30.72 16.50 -34.86
N LEU A 155 -29.45 16.36 -35.27
CA LEU A 155 -29.07 15.69 -36.52
C LEU A 155 -29.08 14.16 -36.39
N GLU A 156 -28.85 13.62 -35.20
CA GLU A 156 -28.96 12.18 -34.94
C GLU A 156 -30.41 11.71 -35.17
N ASP A 157 -31.38 12.48 -34.68
CA ASP A 157 -32.79 12.20 -34.87
C ASP A 157 -33.22 12.36 -36.33
N GLU A 158 -32.66 13.33 -37.06
CA GLU A 158 -32.91 13.52 -38.49
C GLU A 158 -32.36 12.34 -39.34
N ILE A 159 -31.18 11.81 -38.98
CA ILE A 159 -30.58 10.63 -39.62
C ILE A 159 -31.42 9.37 -39.35
N LYS A 160 -31.90 9.17 -38.11
CA LYS A 160 -32.80 8.05 -37.76
C LYS A 160 -34.12 8.13 -38.55
N LYS A 161 -34.71 9.32 -38.62
CA LYS A 161 -35.98 9.57 -39.33
C LYS A 161 -35.87 9.36 -40.84
N SER A 162 -34.73 9.72 -41.43
CA SER A 162 -34.46 9.53 -42.87
C SER A 162 -34.09 8.09 -43.28
N LEU A 163 -33.86 7.18 -42.32
CA LEU A 163 -33.47 5.78 -42.54
C LEU A 163 -34.62 4.76 -42.39
N GLU A 164 -35.84 5.20 -42.09
CA GLU A 164 -37.02 4.33 -41.83
C GLU A 164 -36.67 3.16 -40.89
N LEU A 165 -35.99 3.46 -39.78
CA LEU A 165 -35.79 2.54 -38.67
C LEU A 165 -36.92 2.83 -37.67
N GLY A 166 -38.04 2.12 -37.81
CA GLY A 166 -39.18 2.23 -36.90
C GLY A 166 -38.86 1.70 -35.51
N ASP A 167 -39.46 2.33 -34.51
CA ASP A 167 -39.49 1.91 -33.11
C ASP A 167 -40.34 0.64 -32.97
N GLU A 168 -39.75 -0.56 -33.04
CA GLU A 168 -40.43 -1.77 -32.55
C GLU A 168 -39.44 -2.77 -31.92
N ALA A 169 -39.47 -2.80 -30.58
CA ALA A 169 -39.16 -3.87 -29.60
C ALA A 169 -38.55 -3.19 -28.35
N PHE A 170 -39.29 -2.81 -27.30
CA PHE A 170 -40.41 -3.50 -26.63
C PHE A 170 -41.34 -2.47 -25.92
N GLY A 171 -42.64 -2.48 -26.24
CA GLY A 171 -43.76 -2.26 -25.29
C GLY A 171 -44.32 -3.63 -24.87
N GLU A 172 -45.13 -3.87 -23.84
CA GLU A 172 -46.08 -3.14 -22.98
C GLU A 172 -46.24 -4.03 -21.71
N GLU A 173 -46.78 -3.66 -20.54
CA GLU A 173 -48.09 -3.07 -20.24
C GLU A 173 -48.19 -2.80 -18.70
N ASP A 174 -48.84 -1.68 -18.34
CA ASP A 174 -49.69 -1.35 -17.17
C ASP A 174 -49.29 -1.67 -15.71
N GLY A 175 -49.50 -0.83 -14.70
CA GLY A 175 -50.28 0.40 -14.58
C GLY A 175 -50.80 0.46 -13.13
N CYS A 176 -50.66 1.60 -12.43
CA CYS A 176 -51.61 2.00 -11.40
C CYS A 176 -51.45 3.50 -11.10
N ALA A 177 -52.54 4.24 -11.29
CA ALA A 177 -52.69 5.66 -11.00
C ALA A 177 -53.49 5.85 -9.69
N ILE A 178 -53.73 7.14 -9.36
CA ILE A 178 -54.55 7.74 -8.28
C ILE A 178 -53.66 8.30 -7.15
N ALA A 179 -53.73 9.57 -6.71
CA ALA A 179 -54.34 10.85 -7.13
C ALA A 179 -53.76 11.92 -6.15
N SER A 180 -53.37 13.12 -6.61
CA SER A 180 -54.07 14.43 -6.48
C SER A 180 -53.88 15.21 -5.16
N ASP A 181 -53.58 16.51 -5.34
CA ASP A 181 -53.79 17.67 -4.44
C ASP A 181 -52.89 17.77 -3.19
N GLU A 182 -52.34 18.92 -2.75
CA GLU A 182 -52.76 20.33 -2.83
C GLU A 182 -51.54 21.31 -2.91
N SER A 183 -51.71 22.44 -3.59
CA SER A 183 -51.02 23.74 -3.35
C SER A 183 -51.58 24.45 -2.09
N PRO A 184 -51.12 25.61 -1.54
CA PRO A 184 -50.06 26.56 -1.93
C PRO A 184 -49.21 27.11 -0.72
N LEU A 185 -48.34 28.08 -1.04
CA LEU A 185 -47.56 29.06 -0.21
C LEU A 185 -48.35 29.74 0.96
N PRO A 186 -47.82 30.79 1.65
CA PRO A 186 -46.57 31.05 2.41
C PRO A 186 -46.88 31.66 3.82
N GLU A 187 -45.87 32.03 4.64
CA GLU A 187 -45.83 33.19 5.60
C GLU A 187 -44.65 33.01 6.59
N GLU A 188 -43.67 33.92 6.57
CA GLU A 188 -43.47 35.03 7.55
C GLU A 188 -42.75 34.57 8.83
N ALA A 189 -41.48 34.96 9.01
CA ALA A 189 -41.02 36.20 9.67
C ALA A 189 -41.08 36.06 11.19
N GLY A 190 -39.93 35.95 11.86
CA GLY A 190 -39.23 37.09 12.49
C GLY A 190 -39.16 36.77 13.99
N ASP A 191 -38.26 37.22 14.84
CA ASP A 191 -37.08 38.09 14.82
C ASP A 191 -36.26 37.63 16.07
N VAL A 192 -35.02 38.03 16.36
CA VAL A 192 -34.58 39.32 16.95
C VAL A 192 -33.10 39.03 17.29
N SER A 193 -32.11 39.53 16.53
CA SER A 193 -31.38 40.81 16.65
C SER A 193 -30.44 40.89 17.87
N ILE A 194 -29.24 41.49 17.79
CA ILE A 194 -28.95 42.93 17.71
C ILE A 194 -27.45 43.06 17.32
N GLU A 195 -27.07 43.60 16.14
CA GLU A 195 -26.89 45.03 15.76
C GLU A 195 -25.40 45.41 15.79
N ALA A 196 -24.85 46.34 15.02
CA ALA A 196 -25.32 47.37 14.07
C ALA A 196 -24.02 47.97 13.45
N GLU A 197 -23.93 48.71 12.36
CA GLU A 197 -24.83 49.35 11.38
C GLU A 197 -23.90 49.83 10.24
N MET A 198 -24.25 49.66 8.96
CA MET A 198 -24.83 50.65 8.01
C MET A 198 -23.92 51.85 7.73
N ASP A 199 -23.72 52.32 6.48
CA ASP A 199 -24.77 52.66 5.52
C ASP A 199 -24.27 52.77 4.06
N ALA A 200 -25.24 52.82 3.14
CA ALA A 200 -25.16 52.61 1.70
C ALA A 200 -24.81 53.85 0.83
N GLY A 201 -24.46 53.61 -0.44
CA GLY A 201 -24.96 54.46 -1.53
C GLY A 201 -24.00 54.94 -2.62
N SER A 202 -24.26 54.45 -3.85
CA SER A 202 -24.20 55.17 -5.14
C SER A 202 -22.99 55.01 -6.10
N ARG A 203 -23.35 54.49 -7.28
CA ARG A 203 -22.98 54.88 -8.66
C ARG A 203 -21.64 55.60 -8.90
N GLY A 204 -20.90 55.05 -9.86
CA GLY A 204 -20.34 55.88 -10.94
C GLY A 204 -18.87 55.63 -11.25
N LYS A 205 -18.63 55.12 -12.47
CA LYS A 205 -17.34 55.17 -13.17
C LYS A 205 -16.62 56.51 -12.95
N ARG A 206 -15.37 56.47 -12.49
CA ARG A 206 -14.25 57.16 -13.15
C ARG A 206 -12.92 56.63 -12.65
N ALA A 207 -12.01 56.51 -13.62
CA ALA A 207 -10.66 56.02 -13.49
C ALA A 207 -9.86 56.78 -12.42
N SER A 208 -9.04 56.03 -11.69
CA SER A 208 -7.78 56.53 -11.16
C SER A 208 -6.69 55.52 -11.51
N THR A 209 -5.97 55.86 -12.57
CA THR A 209 -4.57 55.50 -12.78
C THR A 209 -3.82 55.65 -11.46
N VAL A 210 -3.44 54.53 -10.85
CA VAL A 210 -2.40 54.51 -9.80
C VAL A 210 -1.22 53.74 -10.36
N SER A 211 -0.15 54.52 -10.53
CA SER A 211 1.21 54.16 -10.93
C SER A 211 1.72 52.83 -10.33
N PRO A 212 2.46 52.01 -11.10
CA PRO A 212 3.01 50.75 -10.64
C PRO A 212 4.28 51.02 -9.81
N ASN A 213 4.15 51.56 -8.59
CA ASN A 213 5.33 51.88 -7.78
C ASN A 213 5.16 51.72 -6.26
N PHE A 214 4.20 50.91 -5.80
CA PHE A 214 4.11 50.56 -4.38
C PHE A 214 3.97 49.05 -4.19
N LEU A 215 5.08 48.34 -4.39
CA LEU A 215 5.49 47.11 -3.70
C LEU A 215 6.94 46.77 -4.12
N LYS A 216 7.86 47.71 -3.92
CA LYS A 216 9.29 47.46 -3.94
C LYS A 216 9.72 47.18 -2.51
N SER A 217 9.39 45.99 -2.01
CA SER A 217 10.01 45.49 -0.78
C SER A 217 11.51 45.32 -1.03
N CYS A 218 12.32 45.79 -0.09
CA CYS A 218 13.78 45.68 -0.10
C CYS A 218 14.22 44.21 -0.16
N PHE A 219 14.37 43.67 -1.36
CA PHE A 219 15.12 42.45 -1.60
C PHE A 219 16.57 42.84 -1.89
N THR A 220 17.51 42.26 -1.14
CA THR A 220 18.94 42.40 -1.44
C THR A 220 19.25 41.79 -2.83
N SER A 221 20.38 42.13 -3.44
CA SER A 221 20.79 41.54 -4.73
C SER A 221 20.83 40.00 -4.67
N GLN A 222 21.22 39.46 -3.51
CA GLN A 222 21.23 38.03 -3.21
C GLN A 222 19.82 37.42 -3.17
N ASP A 223 18.83 38.11 -2.59
CA ASP A 223 17.46 37.59 -2.51
C ASP A 223 16.77 37.53 -3.89
N LYS A 224 17.09 38.49 -4.78
CA LYS A 224 16.61 38.49 -6.17
C LYS A 224 17.23 37.36 -6.98
N GLU A 225 18.51 37.07 -6.73
CA GLU A 225 19.23 36.00 -7.39
C GLU A 225 18.75 34.62 -6.92
N ALA A 226 18.57 34.43 -5.61
CA ALA A 226 17.97 33.22 -5.03
C ALA A 226 16.53 32.97 -5.52
N SER A 227 15.73 34.03 -5.65
CA SER A 227 14.37 33.94 -6.21
C SER A 227 14.38 33.55 -7.69
N ARG A 228 15.30 34.09 -8.48
CA ARG A 228 15.51 33.72 -9.89
C ARG A 228 16.00 32.28 -10.05
N MET A 229 16.87 31.82 -9.16
CA MET A 229 17.32 30.43 -9.12
C MET A 229 16.17 29.48 -8.84
N THR A 230 15.38 29.79 -7.82
CA THR A 230 14.20 29.00 -7.45
C THR A 230 13.17 28.96 -8.57
N PHE A 231 12.96 30.07 -9.28
CA PHE A 231 12.06 30.14 -10.43
C PHE A 231 12.54 29.28 -11.61
N SER A 232 13.80 29.43 -12.00
CA SER A 232 14.37 28.71 -13.16
C SER A 232 14.42 27.20 -12.91
N GLN A 233 14.73 26.80 -11.68
CA GLN A 233 14.68 25.40 -11.24
C GLN A 233 13.25 24.84 -11.36
N LYS A 234 12.23 25.58 -10.94
CA LYS A 234 10.81 25.18 -11.09
C LYS A 234 10.39 25.03 -12.56
N VAL A 235 10.82 25.95 -13.43
CA VAL A 235 10.55 25.86 -14.88
C VAL A 235 11.25 24.65 -15.49
N PHE A 236 12.51 24.39 -15.12
CA PHE A 236 13.27 23.25 -15.62
C PHE A 236 12.65 21.91 -15.19
N GLU A 237 12.27 21.80 -13.91
CA GLU A 237 11.58 20.62 -13.40
C GLU A 237 10.29 20.34 -14.17
N ARG A 238 9.61 21.35 -14.69
CA ARG A 238 8.37 21.19 -15.47
C ARG A 238 8.49 21.79 -16.86
N LEU A 239 9.58 21.45 -17.56
CA LEU A 239 9.86 21.99 -18.88
C LEU A 239 8.68 21.75 -19.83
N GLN A 240 8.03 22.85 -20.19
CA GLN A 240 6.90 22.89 -21.10
C GLN A 240 7.27 23.81 -22.25
N VAL A 241 7.07 23.32 -23.47
CA VAL A 241 7.44 24.00 -24.70
C VAL A 241 6.15 24.28 -25.48
N LEU A 242 5.86 25.55 -25.70
CA LEU A 242 4.79 26.00 -26.56
C LEU A 242 5.32 26.09 -28.00
N VAL A 243 4.66 25.39 -28.91
CA VAL A 243 5.01 25.27 -30.32
C VAL A 243 3.84 25.75 -31.17
N GLY A 244 4.02 26.84 -31.90
CA GLY A 244 3.01 27.31 -32.86
C GLY A 244 3.08 26.50 -34.14
N ILE A 245 2.00 25.80 -34.52
CA ILE A 245 1.99 24.89 -35.67
C ILE A 245 0.99 25.36 -36.73
N ARG A 246 1.42 25.29 -37.99
CA ARG A 246 0.59 25.48 -39.19
C ARG A 246 0.83 24.34 -40.17
N TYR A 247 -0.17 23.48 -40.35
CA TYR A 247 -0.18 22.43 -41.35
C TYR A 247 -1.06 22.82 -42.54
N LYS A 248 -0.50 22.74 -43.75
CA LYS A 248 -1.19 22.99 -45.02
C LYS A 248 -1.02 21.86 -46.05
N GLY A 249 -0.30 20.79 -45.71
CA GLY A 249 0.07 19.74 -46.66
C GLY A 249 -1.08 18.86 -47.12
N GLY A 250 -2.23 18.89 -46.45
CA GLY A 250 -3.37 18.04 -46.79
C GLY A 250 -3.21 16.61 -46.29
N ALA A 251 -4.29 15.94 -45.93
CA ALA A 251 -4.30 14.49 -45.74
C ALA A 251 -5.65 13.92 -46.18
N GLN A 252 -5.63 12.74 -46.81
CA GLN A 252 -6.81 12.05 -47.29
C GLN A 252 -6.96 10.70 -46.57
N ILE A 253 -8.15 10.44 -46.04
CA ILE A 253 -8.50 9.18 -45.39
C ILE A 253 -9.74 8.63 -46.09
N SER A 254 -9.60 7.46 -46.72
CA SER A 254 -10.70 6.77 -47.39
C SER A 254 -11.25 5.66 -46.49
N LEU A 255 -12.54 5.74 -46.20
CA LEU A 255 -13.29 4.84 -45.33
C LEU A 255 -14.37 4.08 -46.12
N SER A 256 -14.68 2.87 -45.67
CA SER A 256 -15.85 2.10 -46.09
C SER A 256 -16.70 1.85 -44.85
N LEU A 257 -17.92 2.38 -44.80
CA LEU A 257 -18.83 2.29 -43.66
C LEU A 257 -20.02 1.41 -44.04
N GLU A 258 -20.34 0.38 -43.25
CA GLU A 258 -21.55 -0.43 -43.44
C GLU A 258 -22.65 0.06 -42.50
N LEU A 259 -23.81 0.42 -43.05
CA LEU A 259 -25.01 0.78 -42.27
C LEU A 259 -25.82 -0.46 -41.87
N PRO A 260 -26.72 -0.35 -40.88
CA PRO A 260 -27.79 -1.33 -40.67
C PRO A 260 -28.52 -1.59 -42.00
N LYS A 261 -28.84 -2.86 -42.32
CA LYS A 261 -29.35 -3.34 -43.64
C LYS A 261 -28.29 -3.55 -44.77
N ARG A 262 -26.99 -3.66 -44.45
CA ARG A 262 -25.88 -4.02 -45.38
C ARG A 262 -25.59 -3.00 -46.50
N ILE A 263 -25.93 -1.72 -46.31
CA ILE A 263 -25.59 -0.66 -47.27
C ILE A 263 -24.16 -0.21 -47.00
N THR A 264 -23.30 -0.25 -48.01
CA THR A 264 -21.90 0.22 -47.91
C THR A 264 -21.76 1.65 -48.44
N LEU A 265 -21.16 2.51 -47.62
CA LEU A 265 -20.84 3.90 -47.92
C LEU A 265 -19.33 4.06 -48.08
N LYS A 266 -18.89 4.60 -49.21
CA LYS A 266 -17.49 5.01 -49.37
C LYS A 266 -17.39 6.47 -48.93
N THR A 267 -16.59 6.75 -47.91
CA THR A 267 -16.44 8.10 -47.36
C THR A 267 -14.98 8.52 -47.41
N THR A 268 -14.72 9.68 -48.01
CA THR A 268 -13.39 10.28 -48.07
C THR A 268 -13.34 11.51 -47.18
N ILE A 269 -12.41 11.52 -46.24
CA ILE A 269 -12.15 12.66 -45.35
C ILE A 269 -10.89 13.36 -45.85
N LEU A 270 -11.00 14.66 -46.10
CA LEU A 270 -9.90 15.51 -46.51
C LEU A 270 -9.61 16.53 -45.40
N VAL A 271 -8.41 16.44 -44.82
CA VAL A 271 -7.91 17.39 -43.82
C VAL A 271 -7.06 18.42 -44.56
N ASN A 272 -7.64 19.58 -44.87
CA ASN A 272 -7.01 20.61 -45.69
C ASN A 272 -5.98 21.44 -44.91
N GLY A 273 -6.11 21.52 -43.58
CA GLY A 273 -5.12 22.19 -42.75
C GLY A 273 -5.48 22.26 -41.28
N VAL A 274 -4.45 22.54 -40.47
CA VAL A 274 -4.54 22.70 -39.01
C VAL A 274 -3.68 23.88 -38.59
N LYS A 275 -4.22 24.79 -37.78
CA LYS A 275 -3.43 25.85 -37.14
C LYS A 275 -3.76 25.94 -35.65
N GLY A 276 -2.75 26.02 -34.81
CA GLY A 276 -2.91 26.22 -33.37
C GLY A 276 -1.59 26.14 -32.62
N ASP A 277 -1.62 26.57 -31.36
CA ASP A 277 -0.48 26.46 -30.44
C ASP A 277 -0.54 25.14 -29.67
N VAL A 278 0.54 24.38 -29.74
CA VAL A 278 0.69 23.05 -29.13
C VAL A 278 1.67 23.13 -27.98
N LEU A 279 1.18 22.80 -26.80
CA LEU A 279 1.99 22.63 -25.61
C LEU A 279 2.58 21.22 -25.60
N VAL A 280 3.90 21.12 -25.43
CA VAL A 280 4.66 19.87 -25.41
C VAL A 280 5.44 19.77 -24.12
N ARG A 281 5.43 18.59 -23.50
CA ARG A 281 6.19 18.30 -22.28
C ARG A 281 7.08 17.08 -22.50
N ILE A 282 8.38 17.26 -22.34
CA ILE A 282 9.40 16.21 -22.47
C ILE A 282 10.30 16.26 -21.23
N PRO A 283 10.34 15.21 -20.38
CA PRO A 283 9.49 14.02 -20.41
C PRO A 283 8.06 14.30 -19.92
N SER A 284 7.14 13.36 -20.18
CA SER A 284 5.76 13.39 -19.67
C SER A 284 5.72 13.51 -18.14
N LYS A 285 4.61 14.00 -17.58
CA LYS A 285 4.52 14.21 -16.12
C LYS A 285 4.73 12.93 -15.31
N ASP A 286 4.22 11.81 -15.83
CA ASP A 286 4.16 10.54 -15.12
C ASP A 286 5.19 9.51 -15.62
N TYR A 287 5.88 9.75 -16.75
CA TYR A 287 6.82 8.81 -17.34
C TYR A 287 8.03 9.48 -18.03
N ASP A 288 9.24 9.16 -17.57
CA ASP A 288 10.50 9.66 -18.17
C ASP A 288 10.75 9.18 -19.60
N THR A 289 10.14 8.05 -19.98
CA THR A 289 10.30 7.43 -21.31
C THR A 289 9.27 7.91 -22.33
N ARG A 290 8.50 8.94 -22.00
CA ARG A 290 7.41 9.44 -22.84
C ARG A 290 7.48 10.96 -22.95
N TYR A 291 6.85 11.49 -24.00
CA TYR A 291 6.52 12.90 -24.12
C TYR A 291 5.01 13.06 -24.17
N GLU A 292 4.51 14.21 -23.70
CA GLU A 292 3.09 14.58 -23.74
C GLU A 292 2.88 15.83 -24.59
N TYR A 293 1.73 15.95 -25.24
CA TYR A 293 1.35 17.16 -25.97
C TYR A 293 -0.16 17.43 -25.90
N CYS A 294 -0.55 18.69 -26.07
CA CYS A 294 -1.93 19.14 -26.25
C CYS A 294 -1.99 20.48 -26.97
N PHE A 295 -3.11 20.82 -27.57
CA PHE A 295 -3.40 22.17 -28.03
C PHE A 295 -3.76 23.04 -26.82
N LEU A 296 -3.20 24.24 -26.77
CA LEU A 296 -3.51 25.18 -25.70
C LEU A 296 -4.98 25.61 -25.77
N SER A 297 -5.51 25.80 -26.98
CA SER A 297 -6.90 26.15 -27.26
C SER A 297 -7.43 25.46 -28.51
N LYS A 298 -8.73 25.60 -28.81
CA LYS A 298 -9.39 24.91 -29.94
C LYS A 298 -8.67 25.24 -31.26
N PRO A 299 -8.08 24.25 -31.96
CA PRO A 299 -7.34 24.52 -33.18
C PRO A 299 -8.25 24.90 -34.34
N ALA A 300 -7.76 25.76 -35.23
CA ALA A 300 -8.40 26.05 -36.50
C ALA A 300 -8.19 24.86 -37.45
N LEU A 301 -9.15 23.93 -37.43
CA LEU A 301 -9.16 22.69 -38.18
C LEU A 301 -10.05 22.82 -39.43
N SER A 302 -9.50 22.60 -40.61
CA SER A 302 -10.23 22.60 -41.88
C SER A 302 -10.40 21.17 -42.39
N ILE A 303 -11.60 20.61 -42.25
CA ILE A 303 -11.95 19.27 -42.71
C ILE A 303 -13.09 19.37 -43.72
N THR A 304 -13.02 18.57 -44.78
CA THR A 304 -14.11 18.34 -45.73
C THR A 304 -14.37 16.84 -45.83
N VAL A 305 -15.63 16.43 -45.76
CA VAL A 305 -16.02 15.01 -45.82
C VAL A 305 -16.92 14.76 -47.02
N GLU A 306 -16.57 13.78 -47.84
CA GLU A 306 -17.34 13.34 -49.00
C GLU A 306 -17.79 11.90 -48.82
N SER A 307 -19.05 11.67 -48.46
CA SER A 307 -19.64 10.32 -48.38
C SER A 307 -20.38 9.96 -49.67
N GLY A 308 -20.35 8.71 -50.14
CA GLY A 308 -21.01 8.30 -51.38
C GLY A 308 -21.53 6.87 -51.33
N ILE A 309 -22.62 6.61 -52.07
CA ILE A 309 -23.23 5.27 -52.22
C ILE A 309 -22.93 4.78 -53.63
N SER A 310 -22.58 3.50 -53.79
CA SER A 310 -22.21 2.93 -55.10
C SER A 310 -23.37 2.69 -56.09
N ARG A 311 -24.62 3.06 -55.77
CA ARG A 311 -25.78 2.90 -56.66
C ARG A 311 -26.60 4.19 -56.72
N GLU A 312 -27.02 4.52 -57.94
CA GLU A 312 -27.46 5.84 -58.42
C GLU A 312 -28.76 6.39 -57.82
N ILE A 313 -28.77 7.74 -57.79
CA ILE A 313 -29.90 8.69 -57.91
C ILE A 313 -30.97 8.64 -56.80
N GLY A 314 -30.94 9.66 -55.93
CA GLY A 314 -31.86 9.90 -54.81
C GLY A 314 -31.21 10.40 -53.50
N ARG A 315 -29.87 10.42 -53.43
CA ARG A 315 -29.09 10.42 -52.18
C ARG A 315 -28.27 11.68 -51.89
N LEU A 316 -28.60 12.85 -52.47
CA LEU A 316 -27.79 14.07 -52.29
C LEU A 316 -27.96 14.69 -50.89
N TYR A 317 -29.18 14.71 -50.35
CA TYR A 317 -29.47 15.17 -48.99
C TYR A 317 -28.84 14.23 -47.94
N PHE A 318 -29.07 12.92 -48.08
CA PHE A 318 -28.49 11.89 -47.21
C PHE A 318 -26.95 11.89 -47.21
N ARG A 319 -26.32 12.08 -48.38
CA ARG A 319 -24.87 12.28 -48.52
C ARG A 319 -24.39 13.48 -47.71
N LYS A 320 -25.10 14.62 -47.81
CA LYS A 320 -24.75 15.85 -47.10
C LYS A 320 -24.91 15.72 -45.58
N SER A 321 -25.97 15.06 -45.11
CA SER A 321 -26.21 14.83 -43.69
C SER A 321 -25.14 13.94 -43.05
N ILE A 322 -24.75 12.84 -43.69
CA ILE A 322 -23.68 11.96 -43.19
C ILE A 322 -22.32 12.66 -43.22
N SER A 323 -22.01 13.36 -44.31
CA SER A 323 -20.78 14.15 -44.40
C SER A 323 -20.69 15.19 -43.26
N ASN A 324 -21.76 15.94 -43.01
CA ASN A 324 -21.81 16.94 -41.94
C ASN A 324 -21.71 16.29 -40.56
N PHE A 325 -22.36 15.14 -40.35
CA PHE A 325 -22.28 14.39 -39.11
C PHE A 325 -20.84 13.95 -38.81
N ILE A 326 -20.18 13.32 -39.78
CA ILE A 326 -18.78 12.86 -39.62
C ILE A 326 -17.85 14.06 -39.39
N GLU A 327 -18.04 15.16 -40.11
CA GLU A 327 -17.24 16.38 -39.92
C GLU A 327 -17.39 16.95 -38.50
N ARG A 328 -18.62 17.13 -38.03
CA ARG A 328 -18.90 17.63 -36.67
C ARG A 328 -18.38 16.67 -35.61
N TYR A 329 -18.53 15.38 -35.83
CA TYR A 329 -18.02 14.35 -34.94
C TYR A 329 -16.51 14.44 -34.75
N ILE A 330 -15.74 14.62 -35.84
CA ILE A 330 -14.28 14.78 -35.77
C ILE A 330 -13.90 16.09 -35.05
N ARG A 331 -14.62 17.21 -35.31
CA ARG A 331 -14.37 18.49 -34.62
C ARG A 331 -14.64 18.39 -33.11
N HIS A 332 -15.77 17.79 -32.74
CA HIS A 332 -16.11 17.54 -31.34
C HIS A 332 -15.04 16.66 -30.67
N LEU A 333 -14.61 15.58 -31.33
CA LEU A 333 -13.57 14.68 -30.85
C LEU A 333 -12.26 15.42 -30.55
N VAL A 334 -11.79 16.28 -31.45
CA VAL A 334 -10.56 17.07 -31.27
C VAL A 334 -10.69 18.01 -30.06
N SER A 335 -11.83 18.73 -29.95
CA SER A 335 -12.05 19.68 -28.86
C SER A 335 -12.05 19.02 -27.48
N ARG A 336 -12.58 17.80 -27.39
CA ARG A 336 -12.77 17.08 -26.12
C ARG A 336 -11.55 16.26 -25.70
N THR A 337 -10.60 15.98 -26.59
CA THR A 337 -9.48 15.06 -26.30
C THR A 337 -8.11 15.70 -26.37
N MET A 338 -7.97 16.83 -27.09
CA MET A 338 -6.67 17.39 -27.42
C MET A 338 -6.49 18.83 -27.02
N VAL A 339 -7.51 19.48 -26.47
CA VAL A 339 -7.40 20.84 -25.92
C VAL A 339 -7.09 20.75 -24.42
N TYR A 340 -6.23 21.64 -23.93
CA TYR A 340 -5.88 21.77 -22.52
C TYR A 340 -7.16 21.85 -21.66
N PRO A 341 -7.25 21.12 -20.51
CA PRO A 341 -6.17 20.51 -19.73
C PRO A 341 -5.80 19.06 -20.09
N LEU A 342 -6.28 18.52 -21.21
CA LEU A 342 -6.10 17.11 -21.57
C LEU A 342 -4.81 16.89 -22.37
N TRP A 343 -3.98 15.92 -21.95
CA TRP A 343 -2.67 15.62 -22.54
C TRP A 343 -2.62 14.27 -23.25
N SER A 344 -1.96 14.22 -24.41
CA SER A 344 -1.72 13.00 -25.19
C SER A 344 -0.25 12.56 -25.08
N GLY A 345 0.00 11.33 -24.60
CA GLY A 345 1.35 10.81 -24.36
C GLY A 345 1.84 9.80 -25.39
N GLN A 346 3.13 9.86 -25.75
CA GLN A 346 3.81 8.89 -26.64
C GLN A 346 5.20 8.53 -26.13
N TYR A 347 5.69 7.33 -26.50
CA TYR A 347 7.05 6.91 -26.14
C TYR A 347 8.13 7.71 -26.86
N LEU A 348 9.17 8.09 -26.11
CA LEU A 348 10.39 8.66 -26.66
C LEU A 348 11.17 7.55 -27.40
N PRO A 349 11.69 7.83 -28.60
CA PRO A 349 12.60 6.90 -29.28
C PRO A 349 13.92 6.78 -28.49
N PHE A 350 14.53 5.61 -28.49
CA PHE A 350 15.89 5.43 -27.96
C PHE A 350 16.90 6.19 -28.84
N ILE A 351 17.65 7.13 -28.27
CA ILE A 351 18.63 7.98 -29.00
C ILE A 351 20.08 7.57 -28.65
N VAL A 352 20.29 6.52 -27.87
CA VAL A 352 21.65 6.13 -27.45
C VAL A 352 22.42 5.51 -28.63
N PRO A 353 23.63 6.00 -28.96
CA PRO A 353 24.45 5.39 -30.00
C PRO A 353 24.76 3.92 -29.65
N PRO A 354 24.77 3.01 -30.64
CA PRO A 354 25.13 1.62 -30.43
C PRO A 354 26.66 1.52 -30.36
N ILE A 355 27.26 2.06 -29.30
CA ILE A 355 28.57 1.59 -28.83
C ILE A 355 28.43 0.06 -28.64
N LYS A 356 29.38 -0.76 -29.07
CA LYS A 356 29.30 -2.23 -28.83
C LYS A 356 30.08 -2.64 -27.59
N ASP A 357 31.16 -1.92 -27.32
CA ASP A 357 32.09 -2.18 -26.21
C ASP A 357 32.57 -0.87 -25.61
N VAL A 358 32.66 -0.81 -24.29
CA VAL A 358 33.05 0.34 -23.49
C VAL A 358 34.28 -0.05 -22.68
N VAL A 359 35.38 0.68 -22.85
CA VAL A 359 36.64 0.36 -22.16
C VAL A 359 36.65 1.03 -20.79
N HIS A 360 36.65 0.23 -19.73
CA HIS A 360 36.81 0.69 -18.36
C HIS A 360 38.20 0.33 -17.83
N LYS A 361 39.07 1.34 -17.73
CA LYS A 361 40.40 1.22 -17.14
C LYS A 361 40.48 2.10 -15.90
N ILE A 362 41.30 1.67 -14.95
CA ILE A 362 41.60 2.43 -13.73
C ILE A 362 43.10 2.39 -13.49
N GLU A 363 43.61 3.44 -12.84
CA GLU A 363 44.93 3.41 -12.23
C GLU A 363 44.81 3.08 -10.74
N LYS A 364 45.88 2.55 -10.15
CA LYS A 364 45.89 2.24 -8.72
C LYS A 364 45.90 3.54 -7.92
N VAL A 365 44.89 3.74 -7.10
CA VAL A 365 44.74 4.92 -6.26
C VAL A 365 45.61 4.76 -5.01
N THR A 366 46.42 5.78 -4.73
CA THR A 366 47.31 5.92 -3.56
C THR A 366 47.05 7.27 -2.89
N LEU A 367 47.66 7.50 -1.72
CA LEU A 367 47.58 8.80 -1.04
C LEU A 367 48.18 9.95 -1.87
N GLU A 368 49.03 9.68 -2.85
CA GLU A 368 49.73 10.70 -3.64
C GLU A 368 48.94 11.14 -4.88
N ASN A 369 48.18 10.22 -5.50
CA ASN A 369 47.48 10.48 -6.77
C ASN A 369 45.94 10.60 -6.64
N HIS A 370 45.38 10.45 -5.44
CA HIS A 370 43.94 10.40 -5.21
C HIS A 370 43.18 11.63 -5.71
N SER A 371 43.77 12.82 -5.65
CA SER A 371 43.15 14.08 -6.06
C SER A 371 42.82 14.13 -7.56
N VAL A 372 43.58 13.42 -8.40
CA VAL A 372 43.38 13.33 -9.85
C VAL A 372 42.50 12.12 -10.20
N GLN A 373 42.73 10.98 -9.56
CA GLN A 373 42.08 9.72 -9.91
C GLN A 373 40.62 9.64 -9.45
N ILE A 374 40.29 10.16 -8.26
CA ILE A 374 38.93 10.09 -7.72
C ILE A 374 37.91 10.78 -8.65
N PRO A 375 38.12 12.02 -9.12
CA PRO A 375 37.21 12.67 -10.06
C PRO A 375 36.98 11.87 -11.35
N GLN A 376 38.04 11.28 -11.93
CA GLN A 376 37.95 10.48 -13.15
C GLN A 376 37.14 9.19 -12.95
N ILE A 377 37.34 8.52 -11.82
CA ILE A 377 36.56 7.33 -11.43
C ILE A 377 35.08 7.70 -11.29
N VAL A 378 34.78 8.79 -10.59
CA VAL A 378 33.41 9.26 -10.38
C VAL A 378 32.73 9.60 -11.70
N GLU A 379 33.39 10.37 -12.56
CA GLU A 379 32.85 10.75 -13.87
C GLU A 379 32.54 9.51 -14.73
N SER A 380 33.48 8.57 -14.81
CA SER A 380 33.33 7.33 -15.58
C SER A 380 32.15 6.48 -15.07
N ILE A 381 32.06 6.29 -13.76
CA ILE A 381 31.03 5.43 -13.15
C ILE A 381 29.64 6.09 -13.17
N LEU A 382 29.56 7.41 -13.02
CA LEU A 382 28.30 8.14 -13.18
C LEU A 382 27.81 8.06 -14.63
N LEU A 383 28.71 8.15 -15.61
CA LEU A 383 28.38 7.93 -17.02
C LEU A 383 27.79 6.53 -17.22
N TYR A 384 28.42 5.49 -16.69
CA TYR A 384 27.92 4.11 -16.74
C TYR A 384 26.55 3.93 -16.08
N SER A 385 26.34 4.60 -14.95
CA SER A 385 25.05 4.58 -14.25
C SER A 385 23.95 5.33 -15.02
N SER A 386 24.31 6.16 -16.00
CA SER A 386 23.40 6.93 -16.86
C SER A 386 23.14 6.30 -18.24
N MET A 387 23.80 5.19 -18.56
CA MET A 387 23.58 4.45 -19.81
C MET A 387 22.18 3.86 -19.89
N ASP A 388 21.78 3.41 -21.08
CA ASP A 388 20.51 2.72 -21.26
C ASP A 388 20.60 1.26 -20.80
N TYR A 389 19.61 0.86 -19.99
CA TYR A 389 19.52 -0.46 -19.39
C TYR A 389 18.22 -1.14 -19.82
N LYS A 390 18.35 -2.22 -20.58
CA LYS A 390 17.22 -3.03 -21.03
C LYS A 390 16.77 -3.94 -19.91
N ILE A 391 15.45 -4.02 -19.69
CA ILE A 391 14.87 -4.97 -18.74
C ILE A 391 15.10 -6.37 -19.29
N VAL A 392 15.84 -7.17 -18.54
CA VAL A 392 16.06 -8.58 -18.83
C VAL A 392 14.95 -9.40 -18.19
N GLU A 393 14.60 -9.06 -16.95
CA GLU A 393 13.70 -9.87 -16.14
C GLU A 393 13.05 -9.05 -15.02
N VAL A 394 11.85 -9.46 -14.62
CA VAL A 394 11.13 -8.88 -13.48
C VAL A 394 10.64 -10.01 -12.59
N ASP A 395 11.02 -9.95 -11.32
CA ASP A 395 10.67 -10.91 -10.28
C ASP A 395 10.01 -10.17 -9.11
N GLY A 396 8.67 -10.18 -9.08
CA GLY A 396 7.87 -9.33 -8.19
C GLY A 396 8.17 -7.84 -8.42
N ASP A 397 8.61 -7.15 -7.36
CA ASP A 397 9.00 -5.73 -7.41
C ASP A 397 10.49 -5.52 -7.74
N VAL A 398 11.25 -6.60 -7.97
CA VAL A 398 12.66 -6.52 -8.36
C VAL A 398 12.77 -6.54 -9.87
N VAL A 399 13.52 -5.60 -10.42
CA VAL A 399 13.72 -5.49 -11.86
C VAL A 399 15.22 -5.59 -12.15
N TYR A 400 15.55 -6.59 -12.98
CA TYR A 400 16.90 -6.83 -13.45
C TYR A 400 17.05 -6.24 -14.85
N ARG A 401 18.08 -5.42 -15.01
CA ARG A 401 18.43 -4.81 -16.27
C ARG A 401 19.89 -5.03 -16.59
N ASN A 402 20.23 -4.99 -17.87
CA ASN A 402 21.60 -4.95 -18.32
C ASN A 402 21.79 -3.86 -19.38
N THR A 403 23.02 -3.37 -19.48
CA THR A 403 23.41 -2.52 -20.59
C THR A 403 23.38 -3.31 -21.90
N GLY A 404 23.15 -2.64 -23.02
CA GLY A 404 23.36 -3.21 -24.35
C GLY A 404 24.85 -3.36 -24.72
N TYR A 405 25.74 -2.80 -23.89
CA TYR A 405 27.16 -2.60 -24.11
C TYR A 405 27.97 -3.66 -23.36
N LEU A 406 28.98 -4.24 -24.00
CA LEU A 406 30.03 -4.96 -23.26
C LEU A 406 30.96 -3.93 -22.60
N ILE A 407 31.53 -4.29 -21.45
CA ILE A 407 32.62 -3.58 -20.81
C ILE A 407 33.87 -4.45 -20.94
N ASN A 408 34.95 -3.86 -21.46
CA ASN A 408 36.23 -4.53 -21.69
C ASN A 408 36.09 -5.87 -22.45
N GLY A 409 35.09 -5.99 -23.33
CA GLY A 409 34.82 -7.19 -24.12
C GLY A 409 34.42 -8.45 -23.34
N ARG A 410 34.14 -8.35 -22.02
CA ARG A 410 33.87 -9.52 -21.16
C ARG A 410 32.42 -9.62 -20.71
N GLU A 411 31.96 -8.61 -19.98
CA GLU A 411 30.63 -8.64 -19.33
C GLU A 411 29.88 -7.33 -19.51
N ARG A 412 28.59 -7.34 -19.20
CA ARG A 412 27.72 -6.16 -19.26
C ARG A 412 27.54 -5.60 -17.86
N ILE A 413 27.32 -4.29 -17.76
CA ILE A 413 26.91 -3.71 -16.49
C ILE A 413 25.48 -4.17 -16.18
N LEU A 414 25.31 -4.74 -15.00
CA LEU A 414 24.02 -5.15 -14.48
C LEU A 414 23.46 -4.05 -13.58
N CYS A 415 22.21 -3.67 -13.80
CA CYS A 415 21.46 -2.80 -12.92
C CYS A 415 20.31 -3.58 -12.31
N THR A 416 20.34 -3.77 -11.00
CA THR A 416 19.20 -4.31 -10.26
C THR A 416 18.61 -3.21 -9.42
N HIS A 417 17.29 -3.09 -9.42
CA HIS A 417 16.62 -2.12 -8.57
C HIS A 417 15.27 -2.64 -8.09
N PHE A 418 14.88 -2.14 -6.92
CA PHE A 418 13.64 -2.48 -6.26
C PHE A 418 13.25 -1.35 -5.29
N PRO A 419 11.95 -1.13 -5.05
CA PRO A 419 11.52 -0.16 -4.06
C PRO A 419 12.01 -0.59 -2.68
N ILE A 420 12.59 0.36 -1.96
CA ILE A 420 12.91 0.20 -0.55
C ILE A 420 11.59 -0.03 0.17
N PRO A 421 11.48 -1.11 0.95
CA PRO A 421 10.26 -1.38 1.70
C PRO A 421 9.88 -0.25 2.64
N ARG A 422 8.58 0.09 2.68
CA ARG A 422 8.06 1.18 3.53
C ARG A 422 8.32 0.94 5.02
N SER A 423 8.47 -0.32 5.43
CA SER A 423 8.88 -0.72 6.79
C SER A 423 10.27 -0.21 7.15
N SER A 424 11.23 -0.21 6.21
CA SER A 424 12.60 0.29 6.42
C SER A 424 12.64 1.82 6.57
N LEU A 425 11.68 2.51 5.94
CA LEU A 425 11.60 3.96 5.94
C LEU A 425 10.91 4.50 7.20
N LYS A 426 9.89 3.84 7.74
CA LYS A 426 9.12 4.31 8.92
C LYS A 426 9.86 4.35 10.27
N VAL A 427 11.13 3.97 10.36
CA VAL A 427 11.86 3.88 11.63
C VAL A 427 12.30 5.28 12.13
N SER A 428 11.70 5.76 13.22
CA SER A 428 11.89 7.12 13.79
C SER A 428 13.17 7.34 14.60
N HIS A 429 13.95 6.28 14.89
CA HIS A 429 15.16 6.41 15.71
C HIS A 429 16.44 6.51 14.86
N PHE A 430 17.02 7.70 14.84
CA PHE A 430 18.39 7.98 14.39
C PHE A 430 19.32 7.78 15.60
N MET A 431 20.02 6.65 15.67
CA MET A 431 20.97 6.35 16.74
C MET A 431 22.39 6.35 16.15
N GLY A 432 23.24 7.28 16.60
CA GLY A 432 24.69 7.31 16.33
C GLY A 432 25.20 8.35 15.33
N LYS A 433 26.53 8.45 15.22
CA LYS A 433 27.33 9.32 14.31
C LYS A 433 27.21 8.88 12.84
N ASN A 434 25.99 8.78 12.32
CA ASN A 434 25.74 8.35 10.94
C ASN A 434 25.94 9.50 9.95
N ARG A 435 26.52 9.20 8.79
CA ARG A 435 26.76 10.20 7.73
C ARG A 435 25.46 10.59 7.07
N LEU A 436 25.20 11.88 6.93
CA LEU A 436 24.10 12.38 6.10
C LEU A 436 24.55 12.46 4.65
N PHE A 437 23.79 11.84 3.74
CA PHE A 437 24.08 11.83 2.32
C PHE A 437 23.31 12.96 1.64
N ARG A 438 24.00 13.78 0.86
CA ARG A 438 23.39 14.94 0.21
C ARG A 438 22.35 14.47 -0.82
N GLY A 439 21.11 14.96 -0.70
CA GLY A 439 20.00 14.60 -1.60
C GLY A 439 19.23 13.34 -1.17
N LEU A 440 19.49 12.81 0.03
CA LEU A 440 18.70 11.74 0.64
C LEU A 440 17.97 12.25 1.88
N THR A 441 16.80 11.71 2.15
CA THR A 441 16.11 11.88 3.44
C THR A 441 16.92 11.23 4.57
N LEU A 442 16.57 11.55 5.82
CA LEU A 442 17.16 10.90 7.01
C LEU A 442 17.01 9.37 6.97
N GLN A 443 15.87 8.89 6.47
CA GLN A 443 15.52 7.48 6.39
C GLN A 443 16.32 6.77 5.29
N GLU A 444 16.42 7.38 4.10
CA GLU A 444 17.25 6.88 3.01
C GLU A 444 18.74 6.91 3.37
N SER A 445 19.20 7.95 4.08
CA SER A 445 20.57 8.05 4.58
C SER A 445 20.90 6.91 5.54
N LYS A 446 19.96 6.43 6.36
CA LYS A 446 20.17 5.27 7.25
C LYS A 446 20.46 4.00 6.46
N ILE A 447 19.70 3.75 5.40
CA ILE A 447 19.91 2.61 4.50
C ILE A 447 21.24 2.74 3.78
N MET A 448 21.56 3.95 3.30
CA MET A 448 22.84 4.22 2.66
C MET A 448 24.02 4.02 3.61
N ASN A 449 23.89 4.31 4.91
CA ASN A 449 24.94 4.02 5.91
C ASN A 449 25.18 2.51 6.12
N GLN A 450 24.14 1.67 6.04
CA GLN A 450 24.30 0.22 6.10
C GLN A 450 25.06 -0.33 4.87
N LEU A 451 24.83 0.27 3.70
CA LEU A 451 25.58 -0.02 2.48
C LEU A 451 27.01 0.54 2.55
N TYR A 452 27.20 1.72 3.15
CA TYR A 452 28.51 2.37 3.37
C TYR A 452 29.47 1.51 4.18
N GLY A 453 28.97 0.89 5.25
CA GLY A 453 29.75 -0.03 6.08
C GLY A 453 29.75 -1.48 5.59
N TRP A 454 29.02 -1.79 4.51
CA TRP A 454 28.73 -3.16 4.06
C TRP A 454 28.10 -4.08 5.14
N THR A 455 27.58 -3.51 6.23
CA THR A 455 27.08 -4.27 7.38
C THR A 455 25.86 -5.10 7.02
N ILE A 456 25.05 -4.64 6.07
CA ILE A 456 23.89 -5.39 5.57
C ILE A 456 24.29 -6.69 4.85
N PHE A 457 25.54 -6.82 4.40
CA PHE A 457 25.99 -7.96 3.60
C PHE A 457 26.51 -9.16 4.40
N SER A 458 26.68 -9.04 5.73
CA SER A 458 27.15 -10.14 6.60
C SER A 458 26.34 -11.43 6.43
N ASP A 459 25.03 -11.31 6.29
CA ASP A 459 24.11 -12.46 6.20
C ASP A 459 23.66 -12.72 4.74
N VAL A 460 23.94 -11.76 3.85
CA VAL A 460 23.66 -11.85 2.42
C VAL A 460 24.73 -12.70 1.73
N ILE A 461 26.01 -12.50 2.09
CA ILE A 461 27.17 -13.16 1.48
C ILE A 461 27.86 -14.08 2.49
N LEU A 462 27.75 -15.39 2.24
CA LEU A 462 28.06 -16.47 3.21
C LEU A 462 29.50 -16.51 3.74
N ARG A 463 30.46 -15.91 3.02
CA ARG A 463 31.89 -15.86 3.38
C ARG A 463 32.39 -14.46 3.75
N PHE A 464 31.52 -13.46 3.77
CA PHE A 464 31.91 -12.08 4.07
C PHE A 464 32.16 -11.90 5.57
N ARG A 465 33.34 -11.41 5.94
CA ARG A 465 33.75 -11.19 7.34
C ARG A 465 33.62 -9.74 7.76
N GLY A 466 33.78 -8.79 6.83
CA GLY A 466 33.59 -7.36 7.12
C GLY A 466 34.31 -6.44 6.14
N LEU A 467 34.16 -5.13 6.40
CA LEU A 467 34.84 -4.05 5.67
C LEU A 467 35.77 -3.33 6.62
N TRP A 468 37.05 -3.24 6.27
CA TRP A 468 38.07 -2.54 7.06
C TRP A 468 38.57 -1.31 6.32
N MET A 469 38.70 -0.17 7.01
CA MET A 469 39.26 1.03 6.42
C MET A 469 40.79 0.96 6.49
N LYS A 470 41.47 1.08 5.34
CA LYS A 470 42.94 1.16 5.28
C LYS A 470 43.43 2.58 5.47
N SER A 471 42.88 3.52 4.72
CA SER A 471 43.23 4.93 4.82
C SER A 471 42.08 5.83 4.37
N LEU A 472 41.98 6.99 5.01
CA LEU A 472 41.12 8.06 4.56
C LEU A 472 41.88 8.87 3.49
N LEU A 473 41.28 9.04 2.31
CA LEU A 473 41.87 9.84 1.23
C LEU A 473 41.35 11.28 1.28
N THR A 474 40.03 11.44 1.40
CA THR A 474 39.33 12.73 1.58
C THR A 474 38.15 12.51 2.53
N PRO A 475 37.43 13.56 2.97
CA PRO A 475 36.20 13.39 3.76
C PRO A 475 35.15 12.51 3.07
N ASP A 476 35.17 12.44 1.73
CA ASP A 476 34.18 11.74 0.91
C ASP A 476 34.72 10.46 0.28
N SER A 477 36.00 10.13 0.50
CA SER A 477 36.63 8.96 -0.11
C SER A 477 37.64 8.26 0.80
N SER A 478 37.65 6.94 0.77
CA SER A 478 38.55 6.11 1.59
C SER A 478 39.00 4.86 0.85
N LEU A 479 40.23 4.42 1.09
CA LEU A 479 40.65 3.06 0.76
C LEU A 479 40.11 2.09 1.81
N VAL A 480 39.39 1.07 1.35
CA VAL A 480 38.76 0.05 2.18
C VAL A 480 39.11 -1.34 1.66
N GLU A 481 39.11 -2.32 2.54
CA GLU A 481 39.34 -3.71 2.21
C GLU A 481 38.10 -4.52 2.58
N LEU A 482 37.55 -5.23 1.60
CA LEU A 482 36.50 -6.21 1.82
C LEU A 482 37.16 -7.55 2.15
N VAL A 483 36.88 -8.06 3.35
CA VAL A 483 37.49 -9.28 3.88
C VAL A 483 36.50 -10.43 3.75
N PHE A 484 36.92 -11.48 3.04
CA PHE A 484 36.22 -12.75 2.93
C PHE A 484 37.04 -13.85 3.61
N GLU A 485 36.41 -14.98 3.88
CA GLU A 485 37.12 -16.18 4.33
C GLU A 485 38.12 -16.65 3.27
N GLY A 486 39.42 -16.43 3.53
CA GLY A 486 40.54 -16.80 2.66
C GLY A 486 40.98 -15.75 1.65
N GLU A 487 40.22 -14.66 1.44
CA GLU A 487 40.50 -13.66 0.39
C GLU A 487 40.25 -12.22 0.86
N ARG A 488 40.98 -11.26 0.27
CA ARG A 488 40.85 -9.84 0.58
C ARG A 488 40.90 -9.01 -0.70
N TYR A 489 39.98 -8.06 -0.82
CA TYR A 489 39.87 -7.21 -2.00
C TYR A 489 39.90 -5.74 -1.60
N GLU A 490 40.84 -4.98 -2.15
CA GLU A 490 40.96 -3.54 -1.90
C GLU A 490 40.06 -2.75 -2.84
N PHE A 491 39.36 -1.76 -2.30
CA PHE A 491 38.44 -0.88 -3.00
C PHE A 491 38.67 0.58 -2.61
N VAL A 492 38.47 1.48 -3.58
CA VAL A 492 38.24 2.89 -3.34
C VAL A 492 36.74 3.08 -3.12
N ARG A 493 36.36 3.48 -1.90
CA ARG A 493 34.99 3.85 -1.56
C ARG A 493 34.83 5.37 -1.70
N ILE A 494 33.88 5.84 -2.49
CA ILE A 494 33.62 7.25 -2.77
C ILE A 494 32.14 7.57 -2.54
N VAL A 495 31.85 8.62 -1.78
CA VAL A 495 30.50 9.13 -1.51
C VAL A 495 30.20 10.28 -2.46
N VAL A 496 29.11 10.17 -3.24
CA VAL A 496 28.71 11.18 -4.23
C VAL A 496 27.21 11.44 -4.15
N LYS A 497 26.81 12.55 -3.53
CA LYS A 497 25.39 12.92 -3.30
C LYS A 497 24.59 11.74 -2.70
N ASN A 498 23.65 11.19 -3.48
CA ASN A 498 22.77 10.07 -3.13
C ASN A 498 23.31 8.70 -3.61
N SER A 499 24.59 8.63 -3.93
CA SER A 499 25.27 7.46 -4.47
C SER A 499 26.52 7.12 -3.68
N LEU A 500 26.83 5.84 -3.64
CA LEU A 500 28.00 5.26 -3.02
C LEU A 500 28.69 4.36 -4.02
N VAL A 501 29.95 4.67 -4.32
CA VAL A 501 30.76 3.99 -5.32
C VAL A 501 31.83 3.17 -4.63
N PHE A 502 31.94 1.89 -5.00
CA PHE A 502 33.07 1.02 -4.67
C PHE A 502 33.76 0.61 -5.96
N GLN A 503 34.96 1.12 -6.19
CA GLN A 503 35.82 0.78 -7.32
C GLN A 503 36.97 -0.10 -6.83
N ARG A 504 37.13 -1.33 -7.33
CA ARG A 504 38.23 -2.21 -6.96
C ARG A 504 39.55 -1.53 -7.29
N ASN A 505 40.49 -1.46 -6.35
CA ASN A 505 41.79 -0.79 -6.52
C ASN A 505 42.84 -1.73 -7.16
N ASP A 506 42.46 -2.41 -8.24
CA ASP A 506 43.28 -3.37 -8.97
C ASP A 506 43.22 -3.07 -10.49
N PRO A 507 44.27 -2.45 -11.07
CA PRO A 507 44.29 -2.12 -12.50
C PRO A 507 44.14 -3.33 -13.43
N LYS A 508 44.48 -4.54 -12.97
CA LYS A 508 44.35 -5.77 -13.79
C LYS A 508 42.90 -6.26 -13.85
N ASN A 509 42.13 -5.99 -12.79
CA ASN A 509 40.75 -6.43 -12.64
C ASN A 509 39.87 -5.26 -12.19
N PRO A 510 39.57 -4.29 -13.08
CA PRO A 510 38.72 -3.16 -12.73
C PRO A 510 37.27 -3.63 -12.56
N GLU A 511 36.79 -3.64 -11.32
CA GLU A 511 35.42 -4.03 -10.96
C GLU A 511 34.78 -2.92 -10.14
N PHE A 512 33.47 -2.71 -10.28
CA PHE A 512 32.78 -1.72 -9.47
C PHE A 512 31.39 -2.15 -9.04
N ILE A 513 30.96 -1.58 -7.91
CA ILE A 513 29.60 -1.67 -7.38
C ILE A 513 29.17 -0.26 -6.99
N VAL A 514 27.99 0.15 -7.44
CA VAL A 514 27.38 1.43 -7.10
C VAL A 514 26.03 1.19 -6.44
N PHE A 515 25.83 1.78 -5.28
CA PHE A 515 24.53 1.88 -4.64
C PHE A 515 24.00 3.30 -4.80
N ARG A 516 22.78 3.46 -5.31
CA ARG A 516 22.15 4.76 -5.50
C ARG A 516 20.71 4.70 -5.04
N ILE A 517 20.28 5.67 -4.23
CA ILE A 517 18.88 5.77 -3.78
C ILE A 517 18.23 6.99 -4.44
N VAL A 518 17.08 6.78 -5.07
CA VAL A 518 16.25 7.83 -5.69
C VAL A 518 14.79 7.50 -5.43
N ASP A 519 14.03 8.43 -4.86
CA ASP A 519 12.60 8.28 -4.57
C ASP A 519 12.27 6.96 -3.87
N GLU A 520 12.97 6.65 -2.78
CA GLU A 520 12.78 5.38 -2.04
C GLU A 520 13.08 4.12 -2.87
N VAL A 521 13.78 4.19 -4.01
CA VAL A 521 14.20 3.04 -4.81
C VAL A 521 15.71 2.86 -4.72
N LEU A 522 16.14 1.65 -4.35
CA LEU A 522 17.56 1.30 -4.33
C LEU A 522 17.97 0.74 -5.70
N TYR A 523 18.93 1.40 -6.33
CA TYR A 523 19.61 0.98 -7.55
C TYR A 523 20.99 0.42 -7.20
N ILE A 524 21.29 -0.76 -7.75
CA ILE A 524 22.55 -1.46 -7.61
C ILE A 524 23.12 -1.66 -9.01
N TYR A 525 24.13 -0.87 -9.37
CA TYR A 525 24.88 -1.04 -10.61
C TYR A 525 26.14 -1.84 -10.30
N GLN A 526 26.41 -2.89 -11.05
CA GLN A 526 27.60 -3.71 -10.84
C GLN A 526 28.23 -4.12 -12.16
N TYR A 527 29.56 -4.06 -12.18
CA TYR A 527 30.42 -4.73 -13.14
C TYR A 527 31.45 -5.52 -12.33
N VAL A 528 31.17 -6.80 -12.12
CA VAL A 528 31.92 -7.67 -11.21
C VAL A 528 32.01 -9.05 -11.85
N VAL A 529 33.24 -9.51 -12.06
CA VAL A 529 33.54 -10.83 -12.63
C VAL A 529 33.85 -11.84 -11.51
N THR A 530 34.32 -11.34 -10.37
CA THR A 530 34.65 -12.13 -9.19
C THR A 530 33.38 -12.62 -8.49
N GLU A 531 33.15 -13.95 -8.49
CA GLU A 531 31.92 -14.56 -7.94
C GLU A 531 31.65 -14.21 -6.46
N HIS A 532 32.71 -14.08 -5.66
CA HIS A 532 32.60 -13.71 -4.25
C HIS A 532 32.03 -12.31 -4.06
N LEU A 533 32.27 -11.39 -4.99
CA LEU A 533 31.82 -10.00 -4.95
C LEU A 533 30.44 -9.81 -5.63
N MET A 534 30.10 -10.66 -6.61
CA MET A 534 28.91 -10.48 -7.45
C MET A 534 27.58 -10.51 -6.66
N ILE A 535 26.76 -9.47 -6.77
CA ILE A 535 25.42 -9.41 -6.15
C ILE A 535 24.41 -10.09 -7.08
N ASN A 536 24.36 -11.42 -7.04
CA ASN A 536 23.43 -12.21 -7.86
C ASN A 536 21.99 -12.16 -7.34
N LYS A 537 21.04 -12.73 -8.12
CA LYS A 537 19.60 -12.74 -7.77
C LYS A 537 19.30 -13.27 -6.36
N ARG A 538 20.00 -14.33 -5.93
CA ARG A 538 19.83 -14.91 -4.58
C ARG A 538 20.25 -13.90 -3.50
N ARG A 539 21.34 -13.17 -3.72
CA ARG A 539 21.82 -12.11 -2.82
C ARG A 539 20.88 -10.89 -2.85
N ILE A 540 20.32 -10.52 -4.00
CA ILE A 540 19.30 -9.47 -4.12
C ILE A 540 18.03 -9.82 -3.33
N SER A 541 17.53 -11.06 -3.47
CA SER A 541 16.36 -11.53 -2.72
C SER A 541 16.58 -11.45 -1.20
N LYS A 542 17.76 -11.91 -0.73
CA LYS A 542 18.16 -11.77 0.67
C LYS A 542 18.31 -10.33 1.13
N LEU A 543 18.93 -9.47 0.31
CA LEU A 543 19.12 -8.05 0.61
C LEU A 543 17.78 -7.33 0.74
N ARG A 544 16.85 -7.58 -0.20
CA ARG A 544 15.50 -7.04 -0.15
C ARG A 544 14.77 -7.50 1.10
N GLN A 545 14.83 -8.79 1.42
CA GLN A 545 14.26 -9.31 2.66
C GLN A 545 14.86 -8.60 3.88
N LYS A 546 16.18 -8.45 3.97
CA LYS A 546 16.86 -7.71 5.06
C LYS A 546 16.40 -6.26 5.20
N LEU A 547 16.04 -5.61 4.09
CA LEU A 547 15.46 -4.27 4.12
C LEU A 547 13.99 -4.32 4.55
N ASP A 548 13.20 -5.27 4.05
CA ASP A 548 11.77 -5.42 4.32
C ASP A 548 11.48 -5.81 5.78
N PHE A 549 12.32 -6.68 6.31
CA PHE A 549 12.39 -6.96 7.72
C PHE A 549 12.91 -5.71 8.40
N ARG A 550 12.15 -5.22 9.39
CA ARG A 550 12.71 -4.31 10.40
C ARG A 550 14.07 -4.91 10.79
N PRO A 551 15.17 -4.12 10.85
CA PRO A 551 16.28 -4.58 11.64
C PRO A 551 15.72 -4.74 13.05
N PHE A 552 15.38 -5.97 13.41
CA PHE A 552 15.49 -6.41 14.79
C PHE A 552 16.88 -5.93 15.19
N LYS A 553 16.93 -4.93 16.08
CA LYS A 553 18.21 -4.55 16.67
C LYS A 553 18.79 -5.85 17.23
N ALA A 554 19.92 -6.24 16.66
CA ALA A 554 20.82 -7.28 17.13
C ALA A 554 20.12 -8.41 17.89
N LEU A 555 19.40 -9.27 17.17
CA LEU A 555 19.08 -10.61 17.66
C LEU A 555 19.85 -11.60 16.83
N GLY A 556 20.76 -12.29 17.51
CA GLY A 556 21.72 -13.20 16.92
C GLY A 556 21.05 -14.28 16.08
N SER A 557 21.78 -14.62 15.02
CA SER A 557 21.68 -15.84 14.23
C SER A 557 20.74 -15.82 13.01
N THR A 558 21.41 -16.04 11.89
CA THR A 558 20.93 -16.56 10.61
C THR A 558 20.11 -17.87 10.69
N SER A 559 19.81 -18.41 11.88
CA SER A 559 19.11 -19.70 12.05
C SER A 559 17.59 -19.58 11.94
N LEU A 560 16.99 -18.46 12.37
CA LEU A 560 15.56 -18.14 12.19
C LEU A 560 15.12 -18.15 10.71
N TYR A 561 15.98 -17.65 9.81
CA TYR A 561 15.71 -17.68 8.37
C TYR A 561 15.81 -19.09 7.76
N LYS A 562 16.63 -19.98 8.35
CA LYS A 562 16.71 -21.39 7.93
C LYS A 562 15.47 -22.17 8.40
N LEU A 563 14.98 -21.91 9.61
CA LEU A 563 13.81 -22.57 10.22
C LEU A 563 12.49 -22.24 9.49
N ILE A 564 12.24 -20.96 9.17
CA ILE A 564 11.04 -20.51 8.43
C ILE A 564 11.05 -21.02 6.96
N ARG A 565 12.22 -21.23 6.38
CA ARG A 565 12.35 -21.81 5.03
C ARG A 565 12.15 -23.32 5.03
N PHE A 566 12.49 -24.01 6.13
CA PHE A 566 12.29 -25.44 6.31
C PHE A 566 10.80 -25.79 6.40
N SER A 567 10.01 -25.02 7.16
CA SER A 567 8.56 -25.21 7.29
C SER A 567 7.79 -24.96 5.99
N LYS A 568 8.16 -23.94 5.20
CA LYS A 568 7.59 -23.72 3.85
C LYS A 568 7.87 -24.87 2.89
N LYS A 569 9.02 -25.54 3.02
CA LYS A 569 9.40 -26.68 2.17
C LYS A 569 8.59 -27.92 2.54
N MET A 570 8.40 -28.20 3.84
CA MET A 570 7.53 -29.27 4.31
C MET A 570 6.05 -29.07 3.94
N VAL A 571 5.54 -27.84 4.00
CA VAL A 571 4.16 -27.54 3.56
C VAL A 571 3.98 -27.75 2.05
N LEU A 572 5.01 -27.47 1.24
CA LEU A 572 4.99 -27.75 -0.20
C LEU A 572 5.10 -29.24 -0.53
N ASP A 573 5.80 -30.02 0.30
CA ASP A 573 5.89 -31.48 0.16
C ASP A 573 4.60 -32.18 0.62
N TYR A 574 3.86 -31.63 1.59
CA TYR A 574 2.54 -32.13 2.01
C TYR A 574 1.39 -31.86 1.01
N ILE A 575 1.56 -30.90 0.10
CA ILE A 575 0.54 -30.54 -0.91
C ILE A 575 0.66 -31.38 -2.19
N LYS A 576 1.74 -32.14 -2.36
CA LYS A 576 1.87 -33.07 -3.49
C LYS A 576 1.10 -34.36 -3.19
N LYS A 577 -0.04 -34.53 -3.88
CA LYS A 577 -0.72 -35.84 -3.94
C LYS A 577 0.25 -36.91 -4.42
N PRO A 578 0.37 -38.06 -3.72
CA PRO A 578 1.16 -39.18 -4.24
C PRO A 578 0.45 -39.75 -5.48
N PRO A 579 1.20 -40.17 -6.52
CA PRO A 579 0.65 -40.96 -7.59
C PRO A 579 0.37 -42.39 -7.09
N ASN A 580 -0.81 -42.91 -7.48
CA ASN A 580 -1.27 -44.27 -7.21
C ASN A 580 -0.58 -45.31 -8.12
N GLU A 581 -0.70 -46.57 -7.69
CA GLU A 581 -0.42 -47.86 -8.38
C GLU A 581 1.02 -48.39 -8.24
N MET A 582 1.31 -49.67 -7.96
CA MET A 582 0.60 -50.84 -7.44
C MET A 582 1.69 -51.92 -7.21
N THR A 583 1.46 -52.87 -6.29
CA THR A 583 2.04 -54.24 -6.22
C THR A 583 3.45 -54.51 -5.62
N GLU A 584 3.40 -55.16 -4.44
CA GLU A 584 4.08 -56.40 -4.00
C GLU A 584 5.60 -56.62 -4.23
N ALA A 585 6.34 -56.78 -3.12
CA ALA A 585 6.89 -58.07 -2.65
C ALA A 585 8.16 -57.88 -1.76
N THR A 586 8.00 -58.29 -0.51
CA THR A 586 8.94 -59.07 0.34
C THR A 586 10.42 -58.70 0.48
N MET A 587 10.75 -58.28 1.71
CA MET A 587 11.98 -58.50 2.49
C MET A 587 13.34 -58.46 1.79
N GLU A 588 14.08 -57.38 2.04
CA GLU A 588 15.38 -57.45 2.71
C GLU A 588 15.71 -56.07 3.31
N SER A 589 15.90 -56.03 4.61
CA SER A 589 16.33 -54.83 5.34
C SER A 589 17.83 -54.61 5.18
N PRO A 590 18.27 -53.37 4.91
CA PRO A 590 19.42 -52.83 5.59
C PRO A 590 18.97 -51.64 6.45
N SER A 591 19.27 -51.76 7.74
CA SER A 591 19.44 -50.68 8.72
C SER A 591 19.28 -49.27 8.16
N VAL A 592 18.13 -48.65 8.42
CA VAL A 592 18.07 -47.19 8.50
C VAL A 592 18.84 -46.85 9.75
N GLU A 593 20.10 -46.42 9.58
CA GLU A 593 20.75 -45.57 10.56
C GLU A 593 19.75 -44.48 10.92
N LYS A 594 19.28 -44.51 12.16
CA LYS A 594 18.66 -43.35 12.75
C LYS A 594 19.68 -42.23 12.62
N ASN A 595 19.38 -41.22 11.81
CA ASN A 595 19.96 -39.90 12.04
C ASN A 595 19.32 -39.34 13.32
N GLU A 596 19.69 -39.91 14.46
CA GLU A 596 19.80 -39.22 15.73
C GLU A 596 20.93 -38.21 15.52
N ASP A 597 20.59 -36.95 15.17
CA ASP A 597 21.38 -35.72 15.42
C ASP A 597 21.01 -34.60 14.44
N ALA A 598 19.79 -34.10 14.57
CA ALA A 598 19.47 -32.74 14.15
C ALA A 598 18.59 -32.09 15.23
N LYS A 599 19.14 -31.94 16.45
CA LYS A 599 18.52 -31.07 17.45
C LYS A 599 18.59 -29.63 16.93
N THR A 600 17.44 -28.98 16.82
CA THR A 600 17.36 -27.55 16.53
C THR A 600 18.08 -26.75 17.63
N GLU A 601 18.82 -25.68 17.27
CA GLU A 601 19.57 -24.83 18.22
C GLU A 601 18.77 -24.42 19.46
N LEU A 602 17.45 -24.22 19.34
CA LEU A 602 16.58 -23.89 20.49
C LEU A 602 16.37 -25.05 21.46
N VAL A 603 16.34 -26.29 20.97
CA VAL A 603 16.23 -27.48 21.82
C VAL A 603 17.46 -27.57 22.72
N GLU A 604 18.64 -27.32 22.18
CA GLU A 604 19.89 -27.28 22.96
C GLU A 604 19.84 -26.15 24.01
N ILE A 605 19.36 -24.96 23.65
CA ILE A 605 19.25 -23.84 24.60
C ILE A 605 18.29 -24.16 25.76
N PHE A 606 17.15 -24.80 25.51
CA PHE A 606 16.21 -25.17 26.57
C PHE A 606 16.74 -26.30 27.44
N GLU A 607 17.39 -27.31 26.85
CA GLU A 607 18.08 -28.35 27.61
C GLU A 607 19.21 -27.77 28.47
N ASP A 608 19.99 -26.84 27.94
CA ASP A 608 21.03 -26.13 28.70
C ASP A 608 20.44 -25.35 29.88
N ILE A 609 19.33 -24.62 29.68
CA ILE A 609 18.66 -23.90 30.77
C ILE A 609 18.15 -24.87 31.85
N LYS A 610 17.58 -26.01 31.45
CA LYS A 610 17.10 -27.03 32.41
C LYS A 610 18.27 -27.60 33.21
N ASN A 611 19.39 -27.90 32.55
CA ASN A 611 20.57 -28.49 33.17
C ASN A 611 21.36 -27.48 34.03
N SER A 612 21.36 -26.20 33.66
CA SER A 612 22.09 -25.14 34.37
C SER A 612 21.25 -24.40 35.41
N PHE A 613 19.98 -24.78 35.61
CA PHE A 613 19.07 -24.06 36.50
C PHE A 613 19.48 -24.21 37.97
N SER A 614 19.76 -23.08 38.63
CA SER A 614 19.97 -22.99 40.08
C SER A 614 19.07 -21.89 40.67
N GLU A 615 18.33 -22.19 41.75
CA GLU A 615 17.39 -21.24 42.35
C GLU A 615 18.04 -19.93 42.83
N GLU A 616 19.34 -19.95 43.17
CA GLU A 616 20.08 -18.80 43.68
C GLU A 616 20.40 -17.75 42.59
N GLU A 617 20.39 -18.17 41.32
CA GLU A 617 20.69 -17.31 40.18
C GLU A 617 19.49 -16.45 39.76
N TYR A 618 18.28 -16.82 40.17
CA TYR A 618 17.02 -16.20 39.76
C TYR A 618 16.31 -15.50 40.92
N TYR A 619 15.54 -14.46 40.61
CA TYR A 619 14.50 -14.02 41.54
C TYR A 619 13.31 -14.98 41.47
N SER A 620 12.63 -15.21 42.59
CA SER A 620 11.44 -16.07 42.63
C SER A 620 10.22 -15.38 43.23
N LYS A 621 9.06 -15.64 42.64
CA LYS A 621 7.76 -15.26 43.17
C LYS A 621 6.88 -16.50 43.28
N LYS A 622 6.27 -16.69 44.45
CA LYS A 622 5.41 -17.84 44.75
C LYS A 622 3.96 -17.38 44.82
N MET A 623 3.07 -18.11 44.16
CA MET A 623 1.61 -17.89 44.17
C MET A 623 0.92 -19.22 44.47
N CYS A 624 0.04 -19.24 45.46
CA CYS A 624 -0.78 -20.40 45.77
C CYS A 624 -2.17 -20.23 45.15
N SER A 625 -2.75 -21.29 44.62
CA SER A 625 -4.07 -21.28 44.00
C SER A 625 -4.90 -22.49 44.43
N LYS A 626 -6.20 -22.27 44.54
CA LYS A 626 -7.19 -23.34 44.79
C LYS A 626 -7.54 -24.11 43.50
N ALA A 627 -7.17 -23.58 42.34
CA ALA A 627 -7.38 -24.25 41.06
C ALA A 627 -6.52 -25.53 40.96
N PRO A 628 -7.02 -26.56 40.23
CA PRO A 628 -6.25 -27.77 40.00
C PRO A 628 -5.04 -27.49 39.10
N PHE A 629 -4.05 -28.38 39.18
CA PHE A 629 -2.79 -28.30 38.44
C PHE A 629 -3.03 -28.11 36.93
N GLU A 630 -3.96 -28.90 36.37
CA GLU A 630 -4.28 -28.92 34.94
C GLU A 630 -4.89 -27.60 34.47
N SER A 631 -5.67 -26.94 35.33
CA SER A 631 -6.25 -25.63 35.04
C SER A 631 -5.17 -24.56 35.00
N ILE A 632 -4.30 -24.55 36.02
CA ILE A 632 -3.17 -23.60 36.09
C ILE A 632 -2.25 -23.74 34.88
N TYR A 633 -1.85 -24.97 34.56
CA TYR A 633 -0.97 -25.22 33.42
C TYR A 633 -1.62 -24.81 32.09
N ARG A 634 -2.91 -25.11 31.91
CA ARG A 634 -3.67 -24.73 30.71
C ARG A 634 -3.80 -23.21 30.56
N VAL A 635 -4.05 -22.49 31.65
CA VAL A 635 -4.11 -21.02 31.64
C VAL A 635 -2.73 -20.42 31.36
N LEU A 636 -1.67 -20.93 32.00
CA LEU A 636 -0.32 -20.48 31.72
C LEU A 636 0.12 -20.81 30.29
N SER A 637 -0.43 -21.86 29.67
CA SER A 637 -0.17 -22.21 28.27
C SER A 637 -0.80 -21.24 27.27
N GLN A 638 -1.68 -20.33 27.72
CA GLN A 638 -2.24 -19.27 26.89
C GLN A 638 -1.22 -18.13 26.78
N ASP A 639 -0.78 -17.86 25.55
CA ASP A 639 0.23 -16.84 25.28
C ASP A 639 -0.28 -15.45 25.68
N GLU A 640 -1.58 -15.16 25.48
CA GLU A 640 -2.23 -13.89 25.86
C GLU A 640 -2.13 -13.59 27.36
N VAL A 641 -1.95 -14.61 28.19
CA VAL A 641 -1.79 -14.47 29.64
C VAL A 641 -0.34 -14.21 30.00
N ARG A 642 0.61 -14.99 29.47
CA ARG A 642 2.05 -14.84 29.81
C ARG A 642 2.62 -13.50 29.35
N ILE A 643 2.19 -12.97 28.20
CA ILE A 643 2.66 -11.65 27.72
C ILE A 643 2.32 -10.50 28.67
N LYS A 644 1.28 -10.66 29.53
CA LYS A 644 0.90 -9.66 30.53
C LYS A 644 1.90 -9.48 31.64
N LEU A 645 2.90 -10.36 31.70
CA LEU A 645 4.02 -10.20 32.61
C LEU A 645 4.93 -9.04 32.21
N PHE A 646 4.99 -8.71 30.91
CA PHE A 646 5.82 -7.65 30.37
C PHE A 646 5.10 -6.31 30.34
N SER A 647 3.93 -6.24 29.71
CA SER A 647 3.12 -5.00 29.65
C SER A 647 1.66 -5.29 29.31
N GLU A 648 0.76 -4.39 29.72
CA GLU A 648 -0.67 -4.40 29.38
C GLU A 648 -0.91 -4.20 27.88
N ASP A 649 -0.02 -3.39 27.30
CA ASP A 649 -0.04 -2.93 25.91
C ASP A 649 0.54 -3.94 24.91
N CYS A 650 1.09 -5.06 25.41
CA CYS A 650 1.63 -6.12 24.57
C CYS A 650 0.53 -6.80 23.75
N GLY A 651 0.74 -6.88 22.43
CA GLY A 651 -0.05 -7.66 21.49
C GLY A 651 0.74 -8.84 20.91
N ILE A 652 0.07 -9.92 20.53
CA ILE A 652 0.69 -11.02 19.80
C ILE A 652 0.53 -10.76 18.31
N TYR A 653 1.65 -10.64 17.61
CA TYR A 653 1.65 -10.45 16.16
C TYR A 653 1.52 -11.79 15.42
N THR A 654 2.31 -12.79 15.83
CA THR A 654 2.27 -14.13 15.23
C THR A 654 2.77 -15.18 16.22
N VAL A 655 2.30 -16.42 16.04
CA VAL A 655 2.70 -17.61 16.78
C VAL A 655 3.30 -18.61 15.80
N ILE A 656 4.44 -19.22 16.15
CA ILE A 656 5.14 -20.21 15.35
C ILE A 656 5.38 -21.45 16.22
N ASN A 657 4.89 -22.61 15.80
CA ASN A 657 5.23 -23.88 16.45
C ASN A 657 6.52 -24.42 15.82
N GLU A 658 7.57 -24.59 16.61
CA GLU A 658 8.90 -25.03 16.14
C GLU A 658 9.13 -26.52 16.39
N ALA A 659 8.58 -27.06 17.48
CA ALA A 659 8.52 -28.48 17.80
C ALA A 659 7.23 -28.75 18.61
N ASP A 660 6.92 -30.01 18.92
CA ASP A 660 5.71 -30.38 19.67
C ASP A 660 5.59 -29.64 21.03
N ASN A 661 6.73 -29.31 21.61
CA ASN A 661 6.91 -28.68 22.92
C ASN A 661 7.66 -27.34 22.86
N ILE A 662 7.95 -26.78 21.68
CA ILE A 662 8.56 -25.44 21.53
C ILE A 662 7.68 -24.56 20.64
N ARG A 663 7.36 -23.36 21.15
CA ARG A 663 6.59 -22.33 20.45
C ARG A 663 7.31 -21.00 20.54
N SER A 664 7.35 -20.24 19.46
CA SER A 664 7.90 -18.88 19.42
C SER A 664 6.78 -17.88 19.16
N ILE A 665 6.70 -16.84 19.98
CA ILE A 665 5.72 -15.76 19.88
C ILE A 665 6.40 -14.42 19.63
N VAL A 666 5.89 -13.66 18.66
CA VAL A 666 6.35 -12.29 18.38
C VAL A 666 5.40 -11.31 19.06
N ILE A 667 5.96 -10.49 19.94
CA ILE A 667 5.22 -9.53 20.77
C ILE A 667 5.44 -8.13 20.24
N GLU A 668 4.35 -7.41 20.01
CA GLU A 668 4.33 -5.99 19.67
C GLU A 668 4.17 -5.15 20.94
N CYS A 669 5.11 -4.24 21.19
CA CYS A 669 5.07 -3.30 22.30
C CYS A 669 4.48 -1.97 21.82
N GLY A 670 3.34 -1.58 22.37
CA GLY A 670 2.65 -0.35 21.96
C GLY A 670 3.41 0.92 22.37
N VAL A 671 3.71 1.80 21.40
CA VAL A 671 4.20 3.16 21.69
C VAL A 671 3.09 3.96 22.38
N GLN A 672 3.32 4.45 23.59
CA GLN A 672 2.41 5.41 24.23
C GLN A 672 2.38 6.71 23.43
N SER A 673 1.34 6.94 22.62
CA SER A 673 0.95 8.29 22.23
C SER A 673 0.22 8.92 23.42
N ARG A 674 0.95 9.61 24.31
CA ARG A 674 0.33 10.35 25.40
C ARG A 674 -0.54 11.48 24.84
N SER A 675 -1.85 11.31 24.88
CA SER A 675 -2.84 12.38 24.71
C SER A 675 -3.68 12.51 25.99
N SER A 676 -3.03 12.76 27.12
CA SER A 676 -3.63 13.31 28.34
C SER A 676 -2.52 13.73 29.31
N PRO A 677 -2.64 14.88 29.99
CA PRO A 677 -1.66 15.31 30.99
C PRO A 677 -1.80 14.44 32.26
N PRO A 678 -0.69 14.08 32.92
CA PRO A 678 -0.74 13.30 34.14
C PRO A 678 -1.28 14.15 35.29
N VAL A 679 -2.33 13.65 35.96
CA VAL A 679 -2.74 14.14 37.28
C VAL A 679 -1.69 13.65 38.27
N PHE A 680 -0.91 14.58 38.81
CA PHE A 680 0.06 14.31 39.87
C PHE A 680 -0.68 13.95 41.17
N GLN A 681 -0.41 12.77 41.72
CA GLN A 681 -0.41 12.56 43.16
C GLN A 681 0.96 12.06 43.59
N ALA A 682 1.50 12.73 44.61
CA ALA A 682 2.88 12.68 45.03
C ALA A 682 3.26 11.34 45.66
N SER A 683 4.38 10.76 45.23
CA SER A 683 5.45 10.29 46.14
C SER A 683 6.74 9.97 45.37
N SER A 684 7.82 10.40 46.01
CA SER A 684 9.27 10.35 45.73
C SER A 684 9.87 9.31 44.75
N CYS A 685 10.84 9.84 43.97
CA CYS A 685 12.13 9.26 43.54
C CYS A 685 12.16 8.14 42.49
N SER A 686 12.44 8.51 41.24
CA SER A 686 13.77 8.45 40.58
C SER A 686 13.56 8.45 39.06
N ASP A 687 14.30 9.32 38.37
CA ASP A 687 14.26 9.47 36.91
C ASP A 687 14.74 8.19 36.21
N ALA A 688 13.80 7.27 35.96
CA ALA A 688 13.97 6.23 34.97
C ALA A 688 13.59 6.81 33.61
N THR A 689 14.59 6.99 32.76
CA THR A 689 14.41 7.24 31.33
C THR A 689 13.48 6.16 30.78
N LEU A 690 12.29 6.55 30.32
CA LEU A 690 11.34 5.68 29.65
C LEU A 690 11.97 5.22 28.33
N GLU A 691 12.68 4.09 28.37
CA GLU A 691 13.07 3.34 27.18
C GLU A 691 11.77 2.95 26.44
N VAL A 692 11.69 3.29 25.16
CA VAL A 692 10.60 2.82 24.30
C VAL A 692 10.74 1.30 24.19
N GLU A 693 9.81 0.55 24.79
CA GLU A 693 9.79 -0.91 24.69
C GLU A 693 9.68 -1.32 23.21
N GLU A 694 10.71 -2.00 22.70
CA GLU A 694 10.76 -2.51 21.33
C GLU A 694 10.06 -3.87 21.24
N ASP A 695 9.42 -4.16 20.11
CA ASP A 695 8.88 -5.49 19.80
C ASP A 695 9.94 -6.58 20.02
N PHE A 696 9.55 -7.69 20.66
CA PHE A 696 10.47 -8.75 21.04
C PHE A 696 9.88 -10.15 20.78
N ILE A 697 10.76 -11.16 20.74
CA ILE A 697 10.36 -12.56 20.56
C ILE A 697 10.55 -13.30 21.88
N ILE A 698 9.56 -14.09 22.26
CA ILE A 698 9.69 -15.08 23.32
C ILE A 698 9.69 -16.47 22.67
N HIS A 699 10.69 -17.26 23.02
CA HIS A 699 10.70 -18.69 22.78
C HIS A 699 10.19 -19.38 24.04
N SER A 700 9.14 -20.16 23.90
CA SER A 700 8.48 -20.89 24.98
C SER A 700 8.71 -22.39 24.82
N TYR A 701 9.14 -23.05 25.89
CA TYR A 701 9.20 -24.50 26.00
C TYR A 701 8.17 -24.99 27.01
N PHE A 702 7.48 -26.07 26.67
CA PHE A 702 6.38 -26.64 27.44
C PHE A 702 6.70 -28.08 27.82
N ASP A 703 6.80 -28.35 29.12
CA ASP A 703 7.15 -29.66 29.65
C ASP A 703 6.33 -29.95 30.91
N GLY A 704 5.05 -30.32 30.71
CA GLY A 704 4.15 -30.89 31.70
C GLY A 704 3.85 -30.02 32.94
N ASP A 705 4.84 -29.83 33.80
CA ASP A 705 4.81 -29.03 35.03
C ASP A 705 5.66 -27.75 34.93
N ILE A 706 6.44 -27.59 33.86
CA ILE A 706 7.31 -26.44 33.64
C ILE A 706 7.01 -25.78 32.30
N ILE A 707 6.94 -24.45 32.30
CA ILE A 707 6.96 -23.62 31.09
C ILE A 707 8.18 -22.70 31.19
N ILE A 708 9.01 -22.65 30.15
CA ILE A 708 10.20 -21.79 30.11
C ILE A 708 10.04 -20.79 28.98
N ASP A 709 10.02 -19.51 29.30
CA ASP A 709 10.02 -18.42 28.34
C ASP A 709 11.43 -17.80 28.28
N VAL A 710 12.00 -17.72 27.09
CA VAL A 710 13.32 -17.12 26.84
C VAL A 710 13.15 -15.96 25.89
N LYS A 711 13.59 -14.79 26.35
CA LYS A 711 13.71 -13.59 25.53
C LYS A 711 15.19 -13.29 25.33
N PHE A 712 15.58 -13.20 24.07
CA PHE A 712 16.91 -12.78 23.71
C PHE A 712 16.89 -11.25 23.51
N GLY A 713 17.72 -10.52 24.27
CA GLY A 713 17.87 -9.06 24.16
C GLY A 713 19.34 -8.65 24.28
N LYS A 714 19.62 -7.52 24.94
CA LYS A 714 21.00 -7.17 25.35
C LYS A 714 21.61 -8.25 26.26
N GLU A 715 20.76 -8.85 27.08
CA GLU A 715 21.05 -10.01 27.92
C GLU A 715 20.02 -11.12 27.64
N LYS A 716 20.36 -12.37 27.97
CA LYS A 716 19.44 -13.50 27.91
C LYS A 716 18.52 -13.42 29.12
N GLU A 717 17.24 -13.10 28.90
CA GLU A 717 16.21 -13.07 29.94
C GLU A 717 15.45 -14.39 29.90
N VAL A 718 15.38 -15.08 31.04
CA VAL A 718 14.73 -16.38 31.18
C VAL A 718 13.67 -16.28 32.27
N LEU A 719 12.48 -16.80 31.97
CA LEU A 719 11.41 -17.01 32.92
C LEU A 719 11.01 -18.46 32.97
N ILE A 720 10.83 -18.98 34.18
CA ILE A 720 10.46 -20.37 34.40
C ILE A 720 9.22 -20.37 35.28
N TYR A 721 8.12 -20.87 34.74
CA TYR A 721 6.88 -21.11 35.44
C TYR A 721 6.88 -22.58 35.87
N LYS A 722 7.12 -22.83 37.16
CA LYS A 722 7.03 -24.18 37.73
C LYS A 722 5.70 -24.33 38.46
N VAL A 723 4.87 -25.24 37.99
CA VAL A 723 3.59 -25.58 38.61
C VAL A 723 3.78 -26.82 39.47
N VAL A 724 3.42 -26.73 40.74
CA VAL A 724 3.59 -27.81 41.72
C VAL A 724 2.23 -28.17 42.30
N LYS A 725 1.85 -29.43 42.21
CA LYS A 725 0.67 -29.96 42.90
C LYS A 725 0.94 -29.95 44.41
N MET A 726 0.03 -29.35 45.18
CA MET A 726 0.12 -29.37 46.64
C MET A 726 -0.73 -30.51 47.20
N GLY A 727 -0.23 -31.14 48.27
CA GLY A 727 -1.06 -31.98 49.13
C GLY A 727 -2.09 -31.14 49.90
N GLU A 728 -2.95 -31.80 50.67
CA GLU A 728 -3.97 -31.12 51.49
C GLU A 728 -3.34 -30.05 52.38
N SER A 729 -3.66 -28.79 52.11
CA SER A 729 -3.22 -27.64 52.90
C SER A 729 -4.37 -27.15 53.77
N LEU A 730 -4.05 -26.67 54.98
CA LEU A 730 -5.01 -26.08 55.94
C LEU A 730 -5.87 -24.95 55.35
N TYR A 731 -5.45 -24.35 54.23
CA TYR A 731 -6.11 -23.22 53.57
C TYR A 731 -6.82 -23.59 52.26
N GLY A 732 -6.83 -24.89 51.89
CA GLY A 732 -7.52 -25.41 50.70
C GLY A 732 -6.85 -25.09 49.36
N TYR A 733 -5.54 -24.78 49.35
CA TYR A 733 -4.76 -24.63 48.12
C TYR A 733 -4.41 -26.01 47.54
N ASN A 734 -4.64 -26.17 46.24
CA ASN A 734 -4.42 -27.42 45.50
C ASN A 734 -3.13 -27.36 44.67
N SER A 735 -2.61 -26.17 44.38
CA SER A 735 -1.45 -25.99 43.52
C SER A 735 -0.68 -24.72 43.86
N LYS A 736 0.63 -24.75 43.59
CA LYS A 736 1.56 -23.65 43.77
C LYS A 736 2.28 -23.37 42.48
N ILE A 737 2.38 -22.10 42.12
CA ILE A 737 3.17 -21.64 40.99
C ILE A 737 4.40 -20.95 41.56
N VAL A 738 5.57 -21.34 41.08
CA VAL A 738 6.83 -20.66 41.36
C VAL A 738 7.32 -20.08 40.04
N LEU A 739 7.28 -18.75 39.95
CA LEU A 739 7.84 -18.00 38.84
C LEU A 739 9.27 -17.63 39.19
N TYR A 740 10.23 -18.20 38.47
CA TYR A 740 11.63 -17.77 38.50
C TYR A 740 11.88 -16.84 37.31
N TYR A 741 12.62 -15.76 37.52
CA TYR A 741 12.96 -14.80 36.46
C TYR A 741 14.35 -14.23 36.64
N SER A 742 15.03 -13.95 35.52
CA SER A 742 16.40 -13.43 35.52
C SER A 742 16.51 -12.11 36.29
N LYS A 743 17.62 -11.89 37.00
CA LYS A 743 17.86 -10.68 37.81
C LYS A 743 17.90 -9.39 36.98
N SER A 744 18.16 -9.50 35.68
CA SER A 744 18.11 -8.39 34.72
C SER A 744 16.69 -7.92 34.40
N MET A 745 15.65 -8.70 34.70
CA MET A 745 14.26 -8.31 34.46
C MET A 745 13.71 -7.43 35.59
N ASN A 746 13.21 -6.25 35.25
CA ASN A 746 12.62 -5.30 36.20
C ASN A 746 11.10 -5.54 36.38
N LEU A 747 10.71 -6.67 36.98
CA LEU A 747 9.31 -7.00 37.25
C LEU A 747 8.86 -6.48 38.63
N ARG A 748 7.84 -5.62 38.67
CA ARG A 748 7.22 -5.15 39.93
C ARG A 748 5.91 -5.89 40.19
N PHE A 749 5.84 -6.63 41.30
CA PHE A 749 4.61 -7.32 41.72
C PHE A 749 3.85 -6.55 42.81
N PRO A 750 2.51 -6.56 42.80
CA PRO A 750 1.62 -7.18 41.81
C PRO A 750 1.62 -6.41 40.49
N ASN A 751 1.76 -7.12 39.38
CA ASN A 751 1.60 -6.61 38.02
C ASN A 751 0.29 -7.12 37.41
N TYR A 752 -0.05 -6.60 36.23
CA TYR A 752 -1.25 -6.96 35.49
C TYR A 752 -1.37 -8.46 35.16
N PHE A 753 -0.24 -9.17 35.04
CA PHE A 753 -0.23 -10.63 34.90
C PHE A 753 -1.02 -11.34 36.01
N VAL A 754 -0.86 -10.94 37.27
CA VAL A 754 -1.53 -11.63 38.39
C VAL A 754 -3.05 -11.54 38.25
N GLU A 755 -3.56 -10.35 37.94
CA GLU A 755 -5.00 -10.11 37.79
C GLU A 755 -5.54 -10.83 36.54
N ALA A 756 -4.86 -10.74 35.40
CA ALA A 756 -5.23 -11.46 34.17
C ALA A 756 -5.21 -12.99 34.36
N PHE A 757 -4.20 -13.49 35.08
CA PHE A 757 -4.04 -14.91 35.37
C PHE A 757 -5.16 -15.44 36.27
N GLN A 758 -5.50 -14.72 37.34
CA GLN A 758 -6.62 -15.08 38.24
C GLN A 758 -7.97 -15.09 37.49
N LEU A 759 -8.22 -14.08 36.65
CA LEU A 759 -9.44 -14.01 35.83
C LEU A 759 -9.55 -15.20 34.87
N ARG A 760 -8.43 -15.59 34.25
CA ARG A 760 -8.41 -16.69 33.28
C ARG A 760 -8.55 -18.05 33.95
N ILE A 761 -8.02 -18.24 35.16
CA ILE A 761 -8.33 -19.42 35.99
C ILE A 761 -9.82 -19.50 36.26
N ARG A 762 -10.43 -18.39 36.69
CA ARG A 762 -11.85 -18.34 37.01
C ARG A 762 -12.72 -18.69 35.79
N GLN A 763 -12.32 -18.23 34.61
CA GLN A 763 -12.96 -18.58 33.34
C GLN A 763 -12.81 -20.06 32.98
N ASP A 764 -11.63 -20.63 33.21
CA ASP A 764 -11.38 -22.05 32.96
C ASP A 764 -12.26 -22.95 33.84
N GLU A 765 -12.60 -22.53 35.08
CA GLU A 765 -13.51 -23.28 35.96
C GLU A 765 -14.87 -23.55 35.31
N TYR A 766 -15.56 -22.51 34.81
CA TYR A 766 -16.87 -22.69 34.21
C TYR A 766 -16.82 -23.18 32.75
N LEU A 767 -15.74 -22.89 32.01
CA LEU A 767 -15.51 -23.50 30.70
C LEU A 767 -15.25 -25.00 30.81
N GLY A 768 -14.62 -25.45 31.89
CA GLY A 768 -14.44 -26.86 32.24
C GLY A 768 -15.78 -27.56 32.40
N ILE A 769 -16.67 -27.00 33.24
CA ILE A 769 -18.05 -27.51 33.42
C ILE A 769 -18.78 -27.59 32.08
N ALA A 770 -18.68 -26.54 31.26
CA ALA A 770 -19.31 -26.54 29.95
C ALA A 770 -18.72 -27.63 29.04
N SER A 771 -17.40 -27.86 29.08
CA SER A 771 -16.72 -28.81 28.20
C SER A 771 -17.17 -30.26 28.37
N GLU A 772 -17.62 -30.64 29.56
CA GLU A 772 -18.15 -31.97 29.87
C GLU A 772 -19.50 -32.26 29.19
N CYS A 773 -20.24 -31.21 28.80
CA CYS A 773 -21.51 -31.36 28.11
C CYS A 773 -21.30 -31.44 26.58
N PRO A 774 -21.77 -32.49 25.87
CA PRO A 774 -21.63 -32.55 24.41
C PRO A 774 -22.43 -31.44 23.70
N TYR A 775 -22.03 -31.09 22.48
CA TYR A 775 -22.81 -30.16 21.66
C TYR A 775 -24.11 -30.82 21.20
N SER A 776 -25.20 -30.08 21.32
CA SER A 776 -26.44 -30.37 20.61
C SER A 776 -26.36 -29.78 19.19
N THR A 777 -27.03 -30.40 18.24
CA THR A 777 -27.15 -29.87 16.87
C THR A 777 -28.61 -29.67 16.53
N SER A 778 -28.98 -28.46 16.13
CA SER A 778 -30.36 -28.13 15.73
C SER A 778 -30.42 -27.70 14.27
N PHE A 779 -31.53 -28.00 13.61
CA PHE A 779 -31.81 -27.52 12.26
C PHE A 779 -32.38 -26.10 12.32
N VAL A 780 -31.94 -25.23 11.41
CA VAL A 780 -32.36 -23.83 11.34
C VAL A 780 -33.03 -23.57 9.99
N GLU A 781 -34.33 -23.27 9.99
CA GLU A 781 -35.06 -22.85 8.80
C GLU A 781 -35.11 -21.33 8.65
N LYS A 782 -35.70 -20.66 9.65
CA LYS A 782 -35.81 -19.19 9.72
C LYS A 782 -35.07 -18.62 10.91
N GLU A 783 -35.19 -19.28 12.06
CA GLU A 783 -34.49 -18.96 13.29
C GLU A 783 -34.29 -20.25 14.09
N PHE A 784 -33.25 -20.27 14.91
CA PHE A 784 -33.13 -21.22 16.00
C PHE A 784 -33.76 -20.59 17.24
N ARG A 785 -34.73 -21.25 17.85
CA ARG A 785 -35.31 -20.82 19.11
C ARG A 785 -35.28 -21.99 20.10
N LYS A 786 -34.80 -21.72 21.32
CA LYS A 786 -34.76 -22.72 22.38
C LYS A 786 -35.15 -22.09 23.71
N GLU A 787 -36.09 -22.72 24.39
CA GLU A 787 -36.46 -22.39 25.76
C GLU A 787 -35.64 -23.25 26.73
N VAL A 788 -35.07 -22.61 27.74
CA VAL A 788 -34.20 -23.26 28.71
C VAL A 788 -34.51 -22.75 30.10
N GLU A 789 -34.76 -23.67 31.03
CA GLU A 789 -34.85 -23.38 32.46
C GLU A 789 -33.43 -23.33 33.04
N ILE A 790 -33.08 -22.20 33.66
CA ILE A 790 -31.77 -21.96 34.28
C ILE A 790 -32.00 -21.73 35.77
N SER A 791 -31.21 -22.43 36.59
CA SER A 791 -31.20 -22.24 38.03
C SER A 791 -30.34 -21.04 38.42
N LYS A 792 -30.47 -20.57 39.67
CA LYS A 792 -29.60 -19.54 40.23
C LYS A 792 -28.12 -19.84 40.00
N GLY A 793 -27.38 -18.85 39.52
CA GLY A 793 -26.02 -19.01 39.01
C GLY A 793 -25.84 -18.20 37.74
N ALA A 794 -25.35 -18.82 36.66
CA ALA A 794 -25.22 -18.13 35.38
C ALA A 794 -25.66 -19.01 34.21
N MET A 795 -26.24 -18.40 33.20
CA MET A 795 -26.56 -19.07 31.94
C MET A 795 -25.31 -19.05 31.04
N TYR A 796 -24.86 -20.23 30.62
CA TYR A 796 -23.81 -20.38 29.62
C TYR A 796 -24.42 -20.68 28.26
N ILE A 797 -24.06 -19.90 27.24
CA ILE A 797 -24.45 -20.07 25.84
C ILE A 797 -23.18 -20.19 25.01
N GLU A 798 -23.04 -21.29 24.28
CA GLU A 798 -21.99 -21.45 23.28
C GLU A 798 -22.57 -21.98 21.98
N PHE A 799 -22.21 -21.38 20.84
CA PHE A 799 -22.63 -21.89 19.54
C PHE A 799 -21.62 -21.63 18.42
N TYR A 800 -21.68 -22.47 17.38
CA TYR A 800 -20.94 -22.32 16.14
C TYR A 800 -21.65 -23.01 14.96
N THR A 801 -21.18 -22.74 13.75
CA THR A 801 -21.66 -23.35 12.51
C THR A 801 -20.52 -23.97 11.74
N ASP A 802 -20.82 -24.89 10.83
CA ASP A 802 -19.83 -25.57 9.98
C ASP A 802 -19.09 -24.59 9.06
N VAL A 803 -19.82 -23.59 8.53
CA VAL A 803 -19.27 -22.52 7.69
C VAL A 803 -19.55 -21.17 8.35
N PRO A 804 -18.62 -20.18 8.34
CA PRO A 804 -18.86 -18.87 8.93
C PRO A 804 -20.09 -18.15 8.32
N ASP A 805 -20.98 -17.68 9.19
CA ASP A 805 -22.21 -16.96 8.85
C ASP A 805 -22.53 -15.89 9.92
N ASP A 806 -23.49 -15.03 9.60
CA ASP A 806 -23.91 -13.90 10.43
C ASP A 806 -25.22 -14.23 11.15
N TYR A 807 -25.23 -14.12 12.48
CA TYR A 807 -26.43 -14.32 13.31
C TYR A 807 -26.73 -13.09 14.16
N SER A 808 -28.00 -12.80 14.42
CA SER A 808 -28.40 -11.99 15.58
C SER A 808 -28.79 -12.91 16.73
N LEU A 809 -28.38 -12.55 17.95
CA LEU A 809 -28.78 -13.23 19.17
C LEU A 809 -29.72 -12.34 19.96
N THR A 810 -30.83 -12.91 20.44
CA THR A 810 -31.66 -12.30 21.48
C THR A 810 -31.96 -13.32 22.58
N VAL A 811 -32.00 -12.83 23.82
CA VAL A 811 -32.34 -13.60 25.01
C VAL A 811 -33.47 -12.87 25.71
N HIS A 812 -34.60 -13.56 25.88
CA HIS A 812 -35.77 -13.03 26.57
C HIS A 812 -36.07 -13.83 27.82
N GLU A 813 -36.49 -13.17 28.88
CA GLU A 813 -37.11 -13.84 30.03
C GLU A 813 -38.55 -14.21 29.65
N LEU A 814 -38.93 -15.49 29.75
CA LEU A 814 -40.24 -15.95 29.29
C LEU A 814 -41.38 -15.51 30.22
N SER A 815 -41.11 -15.35 31.52
CA SER A 815 -42.08 -14.92 32.52
C SER A 815 -42.55 -13.47 32.34
N THR A 816 -41.63 -12.57 31.99
CA THR A 816 -41.89 -11.12 31.85
C THR A 816 -42.01 -10.70 30.39
N GLY A 817 -41.36 -11.43 29.46
CA GLY A 817 -41.18 -11.02 28.07
C GLY A 817 -40.02 -10.05 27.85
N ASP A 818 -39.31 -9.67 28.92
CA ASP A 818 -38.27 -8.65 28.87
C ASP A 818 -37.04 -9.13 28.09
N LEU A 819 -36.46 -8.22 27.30
CA LEU A 819 -35.20 -8.46 26.60
C LEU A 819 -34.05 -8.37 27.62
N VAL A 820 -33.42 -9.51 27.89
CA VAL A 820 -32.31 -9.63 28.84
C VAL A 820 -31.00 -9.22 28.17
N TYR A 821 -30.77 -9.69 26.94
CA TYR A 821 -29.54 -9.41 26.21
C TYR A 821 -29.71 -9.58 24.70
N ASP A 822 -29.11 -8.71 23.91
CA ASP A 822 -29.08 -8.81 22.45
C ASP A 822 -27.69 -8.52 21.86
N ILE A 823 -27.39 -9.22 20.77
CA ILE A 823 -26.25 -8.89 19.91
C ILE A 823 -26.76 -8.87 18.47
N TYR A 824 -26.75 -7.67 17.88
CA TYR A 824 -27.25 -7.45 16.53
C TYR A 824 -26.57 -8.31 15.46
N LYS A 825 -25.26 -8.57 15.60
CA LYS A 825 -24.49 -9.32 14.61
C LYS A 825 -23.28 -10.02 15.22
N ILE A 826 -23.38 -11.34 15.33
CA ILE A 826 -22.31 -12.28 15.65
C ILE A 826 -21.87 -12.98 14.36
N ILE A 827 -20.56 -13.18 14.20
CA ILE A 827 -19.96 -13.92 13.08
C ILE A 827 -19.41 -15.22 13.63
N THR A 828 -19.90 -16.34 13.11
CA THR A 828 -19.53 -17.69 13.56
C THR A 828 -18.23 -18.20 12.97
N SER A 829 -17.31 -17.31 12.57
CA SER A 829 -15.92 -17.67 12.22
C SER A 829 -15.14 -18.21 13.42
N ARG A 830 -15.62 -17.92 14.63
CA ARG A 830 -15.17 -18.48 15.91
C ARG A 830 -16.41 -18.88 16.72
N LYS A 831 -16.25 -19.85 17.63
CA LYS A 831 -17.29 -20.20 18.60
C LYS A 831 -17.66 -18.96 19.42
N ALA A 832 -18.93 -18.60 19.43
CA ALA A 832 -19.44 -17.53 20.28
C ALA A 832 -19.73 -18.12 21.66
N ARG A 833 -19.20 -17.50 22.72
CA ARG A 833 -19.42 -17.89 24.12
C ARG A 833 -19.92 -16.71 24.91
N ILE A 834 -21.03 -16.91 25.61
CA ILE A 834 -21.71 -15.87 26.37
C ILE A 834 -22.09 -16.44 27.72
N VAL A 835 -21.80 -15.70 28.78
CA VAL A 835 -22.19 -16.02 30.16
C VAL A 835 -22.99 -14.84 30.69
N LEU A 836 -24.19 -15.10 31.19
CA LEU A 836 -25.08 -14.10 31.76
C LEU A 836 -25.50 -14.51 33.18
N PRO A 837 -25.49 -13.61 34.18
CA PRO A 837 -25.87 -13.93 35.54
C PRO A 837 -27.38 -14.16 35.66
N VAL A 838 -27.77 -15.13 36.50
CA VAL A 838 -29.16 -15.48 36.83
C VAL A 838 -29.33 -15.45 38.34
N VAL A 839 -30.13 -14.50 38.83
CA VAL A 839 -30.26 -14.21 40.26
C VAL A 839 -31.43 -14.95 40.91
N LYS A 840 -32.48 -15.25 40.13
CA LYS A 840 -33.67 -15.97 40.62
C LYS A 840 -33.36 -17.45 40.80
N GLU A 841 -34.07 -18.12 41.73
CA GLU A 841 -33.92 -19.55 42.02
C GLU A 841 -34.07 -20.42 40.76
N ARG A 842 -35.10 -20.12 39.95
CA ARG A 842 -35.36 -20.73 38.65
C ARG A 842 -35.99 -19.70 37.72
N GLU A 843 -35.51 -19.64 36.49
CA GLU A 843 -35.96 -18.69 35.48
C GLU A 843 -35.90 -19.34 34.10
N VAL A 844 -36.90 -19.08 33.26
CA VAL A 844 -36.99 -19.67 31.92
C VAL A 844 -36.63 -18.60 30.90
N PHE A 845 -35.63 -18.89 30.07
CA PHE A 845 -35.17 -18.00 29.01
C PHE A 845 -35.52 -18.54 27.63
N ALA A 846 -35.99 -17.67 26.74
CA ALA A 846 -36.12 -17.94 25.32
C ALA A 846 -34.91 -17.36 24.59
N ILE A 847 -34.09 -18.24 24.02
CA ILE A 847 -32.88 -17.88 23.26
C ILE A 847 -33.20 -18.02 21.78
N ALA A 848 -33.05 -16.93 21.03
CA ALA A 848 -33.26 -16.92 19.59
C ALA A 848 -31.98 -16.52 18.84
N LEU A 849 -31.64 -17.29 17.81
CA LEU A 849 -30.55 -17.05 16.87
C LEU A 849 -31.11 -16.97 15.45
N THR A 850 -31.10 -15.76 14.89
CA THR A 850 -31.66 -15.51 13.55
C THR A 850 -30.52 -15.35 12.54
N PRO A 851 -30.36 -16.25 11.55
CA PRO A 851 -29.37 -16.11 10.50
C PRO A 851 -29.70 -14.94 9.57
N LYS A 852 -28.70 -14.15 9.18
CA LYS A 852 -28.87 -13.05 8.22
C LYS A 852 -28.78 -13.48 6.76
N PHE A 853 -27.97 -14.50 6.47
CA PHE A 853 -27.81 -15.04 5.11
C PHE A 853 -28.25 -16.49 4.96
N ASN A 854 -28.52 -17.18 6.08
CA ASN A 854 -28.99 -18.55 6.13
C ASN A 854 -28.12 -19.52 5.32
N ARG A 855 -26.79 -19.41 5.47
CA ARG A 855 -25.82 -20.27 4.76
C ARG A 855 -25.75 -21.66 5.37
N ASN A 856 -26.00 -21.76 6.67
CA ASN A 856 -25.96 -23.01 7.41
C ASN A 856 -27.37 -23.40 7.84
N ARG A 857 -27.74 -24.64 7.52
CA ARG A 857 -28.99 -25.25 8.00
C ARG A 857 -28.85 -25.92 9.37
N ARG A 858 -27.64 -25.98 9.92
CA ARG A 858 -27.34 -26.61 11.21
C ARG A 858 -26.57 -25.65 12.09
N ILE A 859 -26.95 -25.61 13.36
CA ILE A 859 -26.23 -24.89 14.40
C ILE A 859 -25.86 -25.86 15.51
N HIS A 860 -24.59 -25.81 15.91
CA HIS A 860 -24.08 -26.58 17.04
C HIS A 860 -24.08 -25.68 18.26
N HIS A 861 -24.76 -26.09 19.32
CA HIS A 861 -24.96 -25.25 20.49
C HIS A 861 -24.84 -26.04 21.79
N ARG A 862 -24.46 -25.33 22.85
CA ARG A 862 -24.41 -25.78 24.23
C ARG A 862 -25.01 -24.68 25.08
N ILE A 863 -26.09 -25.00 25.78
CA ILE A 863 -26.78 -24.08 26.68
C ILE A 863 -27.03 -24.82 27.98
N LEU A 864 -26.53 -24.28 29.09
CA LEU A 864 -26.57 -24.94 30.39
C LEU A 864 -26.55 -23.92 31.53
N SER A 865 -27.01 -24.39 32.69
CA SER A 865 -26.98 -23.66 33.95
C SER A 865 -25.64 -23.88 34.65
N LEU A 866 -24.93 -22.80 34.95
CA LEU A 866 -23.72 -22.81 35.78
C LEU A 866 -24.12 -22.67 37.26
N PRO A 867 -23.36 -23.27 38.19
CA PRO A 867 -23.66 -23.21 39.62
C PRO A 867 -23.76 -21.80 40.21
N GLU A 868 -24.44 -21.67 41.36
CA GLU A 868 -24.70 -20.40 42.08
C GLU A 868 -23.44 -19.55 42.31
N GLN A 869 -22.28 -20.20 42.48
CA GLN A 869 -20.99 -19.51 42.66
C GLN A 869 -20.61 -18.59 41.49
N PHE A 870 -21.24 -18.72 40.32
CA PHE A 870 -21.01 -17.88 39.14
C PHE A 870 -22.11 -16.83 38.92
N SER A 871 -22.97 -16.58 39.91
CA SER A 871 -24.12 -15.64 39.85
C SER A 871 -23.82 -14.17 39.58
N THR A 872 -22.55 -13.82 39.43
CA THR A 872 -22.06 -12.47 39.13
C THR A 872 -21.17 -12.43 37.91
N GLU A 873 -20.93 -13.58 37.27
CA GLU A 873 -20.05 -13.68 36.12
C GLU A 873 -20.79 -13.20 34.87
N THR A 874 -20.13 -12.35 34.09
CA THR A 874 -20.56 -12.03 32.73
C THR A 874 -19.37 -12.17 31.80
N LEU A 875 -19.56 -12.82 30.67
CA LEU A 875 -18.54 -12.98 29.64
C LEU A 875 -19.18 -12.86 28.27
N VAL A 876 -18.56 -12.10 27.38
CA VAL A 876 -18.86 -12.10 25.95
C VAL A 876 -17.56 -12.34 25.20
N ASP A 877 -17.42 -13.52 24.61
CA ASP A 877 -16.29 -13.94 23.77
C ASP A 877 -16.81 -14.35 22.39
N CYS A 878 -16.79 -13.43 21.43
CA CYS A 878 -17.29 -13.68 20.08
C CYS A 878 -16.67 -12.72 19.04
N ASN A 879 -16.92 -12.99 17.76
CA ASN A 879 -16.65 -12.03 16.68
C ASN A 879 -17.95 -11.31 16.32
N ILE A 880 -17.92 -9.98 16.24
CA ILE A 880 -19.09 -9.16 15.86
C ILE A 880 -18.81 -8.35 14.59
N GLY A 881 -19.89 -7.90 13.94
CA GLY A 881 -19.79 -6.90 12.86
C GLY A 881 -20.52 -5.62 13.20
N LEU A 882 -19.83 -4.48 13.06
CA LEU A 882 -20.40 -3.15 13.33
C LEU A 882 -20.42 -2.30 12.06
N SER A 883 -21.62 -1.89 11.63
CA SER A 883 -21.79 -0.87 10.59
C SER A 883 -21.40 0.51 11.11
N ARG A 884 -21.24 1.49 10.22
CA ARG A 884 -20.92 2.88 10.58
C ARG A 884 -21.92 3.40 11.61
N ASN A 885 -21.40 3.99 12.69
CA ASN A 885 -22.14 4.53 13.83
C ASN A 885 -22.92 3.52 14.71
N MET A 886 -22.88 2.22 14.41
CA MET A 886 -23.48 1.21 15.29
C MET A 886 -22.65 1.01 16.55
N LYS A 887 -23.34 0.56 17.61
CA LYS A 887 -22.75 0.24 18.90
C LYS A 887 -23.04 -1.23 19.26
N PHE A 888 -22.07 -1.86 19.90
CA PHE A 888 -22.23 -3.12 20.62
C PHE A 888 -22.23 -2.82 22.11
N TYR A 889 -23.14 -3.40 22.89
CA TYR A 889 -23.29 -3.17 24.33
C TYR A 889 -23.12 -4.46 25.14
N CYS A 890 -22.54 -4.31 26.34
CA CYS A 890 -22.48 -5.34 27.37
C CYS A 890 -22.77 -4.67 28.72
N PRO A 891 -24.02 -4.75 29.19
CA PRO A 891 -24.38 -4.29 30.53
C PRO A 891 -23.82 -5.26 31.56
N ILE A 892 -23.35 -4.73 32.69
CA ILE A 892 -22.77 -5.51 33.78
C ILE A 892 -23.04 -4.82 35.12
N SER A 893 -23.26 -5.63 36.16
CA SER A 893 -23.47 -5.13 37.53
C SER A 893 -22.20 -5.33 38.35
N GLY A 894 -21.54 -4.24 38.70
CA GLY A 894 -20.32 -4.25 39.50
C GLY A 894 -20.57 -4.42 41.00
N ARG A 895 -19.63 -5.07 41.66
CA ARG A 895 -19.49 -5.18 43.12
C ARG A 895 -18.09 -4.75 43.56
N THR A 896 -17.91 -4.40 44.83
CA THR A 896 -16.60 -4.00 45.37
C THR A 896 -15.50 -5.06 45.23
N ASP A 897 -15.88 -6.32 45.09
CA ASP A 897 -15.01 -7.48 44.92
C ASP A 897 -14.95 -8.01 43.49
N SER A 898 -15.54 -7.31 42.50
CA SER A 898 -15.48 -7.71 41.10
C SER A 898 -14.53 -6.85 40.28
N VAL A 899 -14.09 -7.43 39.16
CA VAL A 899 -13.17 -6.80 38.20
C VAL A 899 -13.77 -6.90 36.82
N ILE A 900 -13.93 -5.75 36.18
CA ILE A 900 -14.23 -5.63 34.76
C ILE A 900 -12.98 -5.94 33.98
N PHE A 901 -13.10 -6.70 32.89
CA PHE A 901 -12.01 -6.98 31.97
C PHE A 901 -12.44 -6.77 30.52
N TRP A 902 -11.50 -6.35 29.68
CA TRP A 902 -11.71 -6.28 28.24
C TRP A 902 -10.40 -6.55 27.47
N GLU A 903 -10.55 -7.09 26.27
CA GLU A 903 -9.51 -7.20 25.26
C GLU A 903 -10.07 -6.67 23.93
N LYS A 904 -9.56 -5.52 23.50
CA LYS A 904 -9.96 -4.81 22.29
C LYS A 904 -8.79 -4.79 21.32
N ALA A 905 -9.00 -5.20 20.07
CA ALA A 905 -8.01 -5.03 19.02
C ALA A 905 -7.66 -3.53 18.80
N ASN A 906 -6.40 -3.25 18.45
CA ASN A 906 -5.96 -1.89 18.19
C ASN A 906 -6.58 -1.42 16.86
N ASP A 907 -7.50 -0.47 16.96
CA ASP A 907 -8.36 -0.06 15.86
C ASP A 907 -8.81 1.38 16.10
N ASP A 908 -8.35 2.28 15.22
CA ASP A 908 -8.62 3.72 15.32
C ASP A 908 -10.08 4.08 15.05
N GLU A 909 -10.80 3.23 14.32
CA GLU A 909 -12.18 3.48 13.90
C GLU A 909 -13.19 2.96 14.93
N VAL A 910 -12.88 1.85 15.60
CA VAL A 910 -13.74 1.26 16.65
C VAL A 910 -13.29 1.79 18.00
N LYS A 911 -14.09 2.66 18.62
CA LYS A 911 -13.80 3.23 19.95
C LYS A 911 -14.52 2.46 21.05
N GLY A 912 -13.82 2.11 22.13
CA GLY A 912 -14.41 1.45 23.29
C GLY A 912 -14.66 2.41 24.44
N TYR A 913 -15.71 2.16 25.20
CA TYR A 913 -16.09 2.96 26.37
C TYR A 913 -16.60 2.06 27.50
N ILE A 914 -16.32 2.48 28.74
CA ILE A 914 -17.02 2.03 29.94
C ILE A 914 -17.78 3.24 30.49
N GLU A 915 -19.07 3.08 30.74
CA GLU A 915 -19.97 4.14 31.16
C GLU A 915 -20.78 3.67 32.37
N ASN A 916 -20.87 4.50 33.40
CA ASN A 916 -21.83 4.35 34.49
C ASN A 916 -22.64 5.66 34.63
N SER A 917 -23.46 5.79 35.67
CA SER A 917 -24.30 6.98 35.89
C SER A 917 -23.53 8.31 35.95
N ASP A 918 -22.27 8.28 36.40
CA ASP A 918 -21.52 9.49 36.78
C ASP A 918 -20.35 9.76 35.82
N THR A 919 -19.82 8.71 35.19
CA THR A 919 -18.52 8.74 34.51
C THR A 919 -18.53 7.94 33.22
N LYS A 920 -17.77 8.44 32.25
CA LYS A 920 -17.56 7.79 30.97
C LYS A 920 -16.07 7.76 30.65
N ILE A 921 -15.52 6.57 30.63
CA ILE A 921 -14.10 6.31 30.43
C ILE A 921 -13.90 5.71 29.05
N MET A 922 -12.98 6.27 28.27
CA MET A 922 -12.59 5.67 27.00
C MET A 922 -11.62 4.51 27.28
N ILE A 923 -11.89 3.35 26.69
CA ILE A 923 -11.03 2.18 26.82
C ILE A 923 -10.38 1.83 25.50
N SER A 924 -9.12 1.41 25.58
CA SER A 924 -8.29 0.95 24.47
C SER A 924 -7.60 -0.36 24.84
N LYS A 925 -7.21 -1.14 23.82
CA LYS A 925 -6.43 -2.36 23.97
C LYS A 925 -7.01 -3.30 25.04
N ASN A 926 -6.21 -3.75 25.98
CA ASN A 926 -6.62 -4.66 27.04
C ASN A 926 -6.58 -3.91 28.38
N GLY A 927 -7.49 -4.21 29.29
CA GLY A 927 -7.48 -3.59 30.61
C GLY A 927 -8.37 -4.31 31.60
N THR A 928 -8.10 -4.03 32.88
CA THR A 928 -8.94 -4.39 34.01
C THR A 928 -9.37 -3.12 34.73
N MET A 929 -10.56 -3.14 35.32
CA MET A 929 -11.05 -2.04 36.15
C MET A 929 -11.77 -2.61 37.36
N ARG A 930 -11.40 -2.13 38.55
CA ARG A 930 -12.13 -2.44 39.78
C ARG A 930 -13.45 -1.69 39.78
N THR A 931 -14.48 -2.34 40.31
CA THR A 931 -15.83 -1.78 40.33
C THR A 931 -16.26 -1.42 41.74
N ASP A 932 -17.12 -0.41 41.81
CA ASP A 932 -17.99 -0.18 42.95
C ASP A 932 -19.33 -0.91 42.77
N ASN A 933 -20.14 -0.98 43.82
CA ASN A 933 -21.50 -1.55 43.82
C ASN A 933 -22.48 -0.72 42.95
N ARG A 934 -22.32 -0.77 41.63
CA ARG A 934 -23.05 0.04 40.63
C ARG A 934 -23.13 -0.69 39.28
N GLU A 935 -24.05 -0.24 38.42
CA GLU A 935 -24.14 -0.73 37.04
C GLU A 935 -23.16 -0.02 36.11
N TYR A 936 -22.58 -0.80 35.19
CA TYR A 936 -21.69 -0.30 34.15
C TYR A 936 -22.17 -0.83 32.79
N ASN A 937 -21.90 -0.06 31.75
CA ASN A 937 -22.12 -0.42 30.37
C ASN A 937 -20.79 -0.35 29.62
N ILE A 938 -20.32 -1.50 29.16
CA ILE A 938 -19.18 -1.57 28.25
C ILE A 938 -19.73 -1.54 26.82
N TYR A 939 -19.24 -0.63 25.98
CA TYR A 939 -19.67 -0.61 24.58
C TYR A 939 -18.58 -0.22 23.59
N TYR A 940 -18.67 -0.81 22.41
CA TYR A 940 -17.81 -0.51 21.25
C TYR A 940 -18.62 0.23 20.19
N LYS A 941 -18.15 1.40 19.76
CA LYS A 941 -18.77 2.24 18.74
C LYS A 941 -17.88 2.34 17.51
N ASN A 942 -18.39 1.94 16.35
CA ASN A 942 -17.68 2.13 15.08
C ASN A 942 -17.90 3.56 14.54
N LYS A 943 -16.84 4.37 14.44
CA LYS A 943 -16.86 5.71 13.84
C LYS A 943 -16.40 5.74 12.38
N GLY A 944 -15.82 4.66 11.88
CA GLY A 944 -15.32 4.53 10.50
C GLY A 944 -16.31 3.86 9.55
N GLU A 945 -15.78 3.21 8.51
CA GLU A 945 -16.57 2.40 7.60
C GLU A 945 -17.00 1.07 8.24
N LYS A 946 -17.92 0.33 7.60
CA LYS A 946 -18.42 -0.94 8.13
C LYS A 946 -17.27 -1.93 8.37
N LYS A 947 -17.03 -2.26 9.64
CA LYS A 947 -16.07 -3.31 10.04
C LYS A 947 -16.78 -4.64 10.15
N ARG A 948 -16.31 -5.60 9.35
CA ARG A 948 -16.95 -6.91 9.25
C ARG A 948 -16.66 -7.75 10.48
N GLU A 949 -15.41 -7.83 10.93
CA GLU A 949 -15.01 -8.78 11.97
C GLU A 949 -14.23 -8.06 13.07
N ILE A 950 -14.84 -7.94 14.24
CA ILE A 950 -14.27 -7.35 15.46
C ILE A 950 -14.29 -8.41 16.54
N ARG A 951 -13.12 -8.79 17.06
CA ARG A 951 -13.02 -9.70 18.21
C ARG A 951 -13.46 -8.95 19.47
N VAL A 952 -14.44 -9.52 20.17
CA VAL A 952 -14.94 -9.04 21.45
C VAL A 952 -14.57 -10.08 22.49
N PHE A 953 -13.85 -9.64 23.51
CA PHE A 953 -13.62 -10.42 24.72
C PHE A 953 -13.71 -9.45 25.89
N LEU A 954 -14.81 -9.49 26.63
CA LEU A 954 -15.05 -8.58 27.76
C LEU A 954 -16.07 -9.15 28.72
N GLY A 955 -16.11 -8.59 29.93
CA GLY A 955 -17.03 -9.05 30.95
C GLY A 955 -16.68 -8.55 32.35
N ILE A 956 -17.26 -9.23 33.35
CA ILE A 956 -16.99 -9.00 34.76
C ILE A 956 -16.88 -10.35 35.49
N SER A 957 -15.95 -10.44 36.43
CA SER A 957 -15.69 -11.64 37.23
C SER A 957 -15.36 -11.27 38.66
N LEU A 958 -15.63 -12.19 39.58
CA LEU A 958 -15.22 -12.04 40.99
C LEU A 958 -13.71 -12.14 41.14
N ARG A 959 -13.16 -11.30 42.01
CA ARG A 959 -11.76 -11.37 42.45
C ARG A 959 -11.63 -12.45 43.52
N ARG A 960 -11.22 -13.67 43.14
CA ARG A 960 -10.76 -14.66 44.12
C ARG A 960 -9.34 -14.28 44.58
N THR A 961 -9.21 -13.86 45.83
CA THR A 961 -7.92 -13.65 46.52
C THR A 961 -7.18 -14.95 46.71
#